data_AF-M2P6V8-F1
#
_entry.id   AF-M2P6V8-F1
#
_cell.length_a   1.000
_cell.length_b   1.000
_cell.length_c   1.000
_cell.angle_alpha   90.00
_cell.angle_beta   90.00
_cell.angle_gamma   90.00
#
_symmetry.space_group_name_H-M   'P 1'
#
loop_
_entity.id
_entity.type
_entity.pdbx_description
1 polymer ?
#
loop_
_entity_poly.entity_id
_entity_poly.type
_entity_poly.pdbx_seq_one_letter_code
_entity_poly.pdbx_strand_id
1 'polypeptide(L)'
;MSSITKNQTVWVCRACKEIFDKKGARDHHAKKCGKTVDFQFENKTVTLAADDEQTFHCQCDWALCRKSYKTIRGFQNHIQPTAKWLDTPGQEPATITAAPAQAGPSSAVASSQGQPNETLDEVFTPMVSSPAAEPLEYIEAPLNSPQPVQQGSIAGHVEGLEYHPYLTQLGFAINIKHRFLCCIWCNMGFHPSNVYSHLLDSHKPMHTCYDATKFEAICQQLNIVTLPELKDDVTNLSPLSGLAILDGYKCTICNKASLTREYLEKHVRSSHREWLFPASLKVEACKVQRFNTRGTAERIAFCVDPSKDATSSAVANPQAEVDAFIAAMTPPPPPFTGDQNSRYISPWLLSTRWHTFTEGLQVPFLRSLIAMPKGDEFPVLAACVSEYYNAALDHIEVTDLLVLQRLNTNDPAKGGIENTPLRRHQQADTHTGYNKIIVRLVAMLLRHSDRYPFVLPSSVKDATQNFAQAMDSDDAAKCQDTLHQLLLSLWATYWIPSKENPLPSPTDQFCVLNSLQADGGHAQPKDVTGIFAKLKYSMRLTFLCEIKRQSAANPDIRDDLACNSLEMWFTEKTYSAFHHICTYQHMATAITKSTMSVPRIFWTDRHNWMTMLYQGDRIELVKLQQVFVAMEQEMLDLWENKLTWNSGVR
;
A
#
# COMPACT_ATOMS: atom_id res chain seq x y z
N MET A 1 -10.80 -24.15 -62.98
CA MET A 1 -10.03 -22.92 -62.72
C MET A 1 -10.95 -21.95 -61.99
N SER A 2 -10.95 -21.96 -60.66
CA SER A 2 -11.70 -20.99 -59.85
C SER A 2 -10.74 -20.38 -58.85
N SER A 3 -10.29 -19.16 -59.16
CA SER A 3 -9.39 -18.35 -58.37
C SER A 3 -10.12 -17.81 -57.14
N ILE A 4 -9.74 -18.32 -55.96
CA ILE A 4 -10.21 -17.85 -54.66
C ILE A 4 -9.63 -16.45 -54.42
N THR A 5 -10.49 -15.43 -54.47
CA THR A 5 -10.18 -14.05 -54.08
C THR A 5 -9.93 -14.01 -52.57
N LYS A 6 -8.68 -13.79 -52.16
CA LYS A 6 -8.31 -13.54 -50.75
C LYS A 6 -8.98 -12.26 -50.26
N ASN A 7 -9.72 -12.36 -49.15
CA ASN A 7 -10.28 -11.21 -48.45
C ASN A 7 -9.17 -10.22 -48.08
N GLN A 8 -9.18 -9.06 -48.72
CA GLN A 8 -8.23 -7.98 -48.45
C GLN A 8 -8.65 -7.29 -47.14
N THR A 9 -7.79 -7.37 -46.13
CA THR A 9 -8.03 -6.80 -44.81
C THR A 9 -7.87 -5.28 -44.87
N VAL A 10 -8.98 -4.55 -44.68
CA VAL A 10 -9.01 -3.09 -44.59
C VAL A 10 -8.70 -2.61 -43.17
N TRP A 11 -7.95 -1.51 -43.05
CA TRP A 11 -7.53 -0.94 -41.77
C TRP A 11 -8.18 0.42 -41.54
N VAL A 12 -8.98 0.57 -40.49
CA VAL A 12 -9.72 1.82 -40.22
C VAL A 12 -9.03 2.64 -39.13
N CYS A 13 -8.80 3.93 -39.35
CA CYS A 13 -8.36 4.84 -38.30
C CYS A 13 -9.45 4.99 -37.23
N ARG A 14 -9.11 4.71 -35.96
CA ARG A 14 -10.10 4.74 -34.88
C ARG A 14 -10.67 6.13 -34.61
N ALA A 15 -9.88 7.18 -34.89
CA ALA A 15 -10.23 8.58 -34.64
C ALA A 15 -11.17 9.15 -35.72
N CYS A 16 -10.75 9.23 -36.98
CA CYS A 16 -11.56 9.84 -38.05
C CYS A 16 -12.36 8.85 -38.92
N LYS A 17 -12.23 7.54 -38.68
CA LYS A 17 -12.84 6.46 -39.48
C LYS A 17 -12.36 6.33 -40.94
N GLU A 18 -11.27 7.00 -41.32
CA GLU A 18 -10.66 6.83 -42.65
C GLU A 18 -10.11 5.41 -42.86
N ILE A 19 -10.27 4.84 -44.06
CA ILE A 19 -9.93 3.46 -44.40
C ILE A 19 -8.62 3.41 -45.18
N PHE A 20 -7.72 2.51 -44.79
CA PHE A 20 -6.39 2.32 -45.38
C PHE A 20 -6.24 0.88 -45.89
N ASP A 21 -5.56 0.76 -47.02
CA ASP A 21 -5.16 -0.50 -47.65
C ASP A 21 -4.01 -1.20 -46.90
N LYS A 22 -3.20 -0.43 -46.16
CA LYS A 22 -2.05 -0.91 -45.39
C LYS A 22 -2.08 -0.44 -43.94
N LYS A 23 -1.76 -1.35 -43.02
CA LYS A 23 -1.63 -1.06 -41.58
C LYS A 23 -0.67 0.11 -41.30
N GLY A 24 0.47 0.17 -42.00
CA GLY A 24 1.47 1.23 -41.84
C GLY A 24 0.98 2.63 -42.23
N ALA A 25 0.12 2.73 -43.25
CA ALA A 25 -0.49 3.99 -43.65
C ALA A 25 -1.48 4.48 -42.59
N ARG A 26 -2.33 3.57 -42.07
CA ARG A 26 -3.22 3.84 -40.94
C ARG A 26 -2.46 4.27 -39.68
N ASP A 27 -1.33 3.65 -39.36
CA ASP A 27 -0.52 3.99 -38.19
C ASP A 27 0.20 5.34 -38.35
N HIS A 28 0.67 5.67 -39.56
CA HIS A 28 1.25 6.99 -39.85
C HIS A 28 0.19 8.09 -39.78
N HIS A 29 -0.98 7.84 -40.38
CA HIS A 29 -2.13 8.71 -40.31
C HIS A 29 -2.60 8.87 -38.85
N ALA A 30 -2.75 7.81 -38.06
CA ALA A 30 -3.20 7.89 -36.67
C ALA A 30 -2.30 8.75 -35.76
N LYS A 31 -1.04 8.96 -36.14
CA LYS A 31 -0.12 9.90 -35.46
C LYS A 31 -0.37 11.37 -35.81
N LYS A 32 -0.95 11.64 -36.98
CA LYS A 32 -1.21 12.98 -37.54
C LYS A 32 -2.70 13.36 -37.57
N CYS A 33 -3.59 12.38 -37.50
CA CYS A 33 -5.03 12.54 -37.50
C CYS A 33 -5.38 13.46 -36.34
N GLY A 34 -5.85 14.67 -36.66
CA GLY A 34 -6.19 15.73 -35.73
C GLY A 34 -6.94 15.14 -34.55
N LYS A 35 -6.35 15.24 -33.36
CA LYS A 35 -6.89 14.67 -32.15
C LYS A 35 -8.02 15.57 -31.67
N THR A 36 -9.15 15.58 -32.38
CA THR A 36 -10.40 16.09 -31.81
C THR A 36 -10.90 15.05 -30.83
N VAL A 37 -11.07 15.44 -29.57
CA VAL A 37 -11.61 14.57 -28.52
C VAL A 37 -12.76 15.28 -27.86
N ASP A 38 -13.87 14.57 -27.73
CA ASP A 38 -15.04 15.05 -27.01
C ASP A 38 -14.86 14.79 -25.52
N PHE A 39 -15.02 15.83 -24.72
CA PHE A 39 -14.97 15.77 -23.26
C PHE A 39 -16.33 16.16 -22.68
N GLN A 40 -16.85 15.34 -21.77
CA GLN A 40 -18.04 15.65 -21.00
C GLN A 40 -17.65 16.49 -19.77
N PHE A 41 -18.17 17.71 -19.70
CA PHE A 41 -18.12 18.57 -18.50
C PHE A 41 -19.54 18.67 -17.91
N GLU A 42 -19.65 19.14 -16.66
CA GLU A 42 -20.93 19.24 -15.95
C GLU A 42 -21.99 20.00 -16.77
N ASN A 43 -21.58 21.01 -17.52
CA ASN A 43 -22.47 21.89 -18.27
C ASN A 43 -22.62 21.57 -19.77
N LYS A 44 -21.70 20.81 -20.39
CA LYS A 44 -21.70 20.54 -21.84
C LYS A 44 -20.65 19.52 -22.26
N THR A 45 -20.82 18.99 -23.47
CA THR A 45 -19.76 18.29 -24.20
C THR A 45 -18.93 19.29 -25.00
N VAL A 46 -17.60 19.25 -24.89
CA VAL A 46 -16.68 20.12 -25.65
C VAL A 46 -15.75 19.26 -26.50
N THR A 47 -15.75 19.50 -27.81
CA THR A 47 -14.78 18.92 -28.74
C THR A 47 -13.53 19.79 -28.78
N LEU A 48 -12.42 19.27 -28.27
CA LEU A 48 -11.13 19.98 -28.31
C LEU A 48 -10.25 19.42 -29.42
N ALA A 49 -9.86 20.28 -30.36
CA ALA A 49 -8.77 20.02 -31.29
C ALA A 49 -7.44 20.38 -30.62
N ALA A 50 -6.41 19.57 -30.83
CA ALA A 50 -5.05 19.99 -30.55
C ALA A 50 -4.65 21.12 -31.51
N ASP A 51 -3.88 22.09 -31.03
CA ASP A 51 -3.32 23.15 -31.87
C ASP A 51 -2.24 22.63 -32.85
N ASP A 52 -1.65 23.54 -33.63
CA ASP A 52 -0.59 23.22 -34.60
C ASP A 52 0.66 22.60 -33.93
N GLU A 53 0.86 22.82 -32.62
CA GLU A 53 1.94 22.23 -31.82
C GLU A 53 1.55 20.89 -31.17
N GLN A 54 0.37 20.35 -31.50
CA GLN A 54 -0.25 19.17 -30.89
C GLN A 54 -0.50 19.30 -29.37
N THR A 55 -0.89 20.49 -28.92
CA THR A 55 -1.16 20.79 -27.52
C THR A 55 -2.64 21.08 -27.28
N PHE A 56 -3.20 20.57 -26.18
CA PHE A 56 -4.56 20.85 -25.72
C PHE A 56 -4.55 21.93 -24.65
N HIS A 57 -5.29 23.00 -24.83
CA HIS A 57 -5.39 24.09 -23.85
C HIS A 57 -6.65 23.95 -23.02
N CYS A 58 -6.51 23.98 -21.69
CA CYS A 58 -7.66 23.89 -20.77
C CYS A 58 -8.29 25.26 -20.51
N GLN A 59 -9.63 25.34 -20.55
CA GLN A 59 -10.43 26.52 -20.18
C GLN A 59 -11.45 26.18 -19.08
N CYS A 60 -11.05 25.35 -18.10
CA CYS A 60 -11.92 25.07 -16.96
C CYS A 60 -12.04 26.26 -15.99
N ASP A 61 -13.07 26.23 -15.15
CA ASP A 61 -13.43 27.26 -14.17
C ASP A 61 -12.52 27.33 -12.92
N TRP A 62 -11.52 26.47 -12.83
CA TRP A 62 -10.52 26.57 -11.76
C TRP A 62 -9.76 27.89 -11.89
N ALA A 63 -9.87 28.73 -10.86
CA ALA A 63 -9.20 30.02 -10.79
C ALA A 63 -7.73 29.86 -11.18
N LEU A 64 -7.34 30.42 -12.33
CA LEU A 64 -5.98 30.40 -12.93
C LEU A 64 -5.62 29.21 -13.85
N CYS A 65 -6.56 28.39 -14.31
CA CYS A 65 -6.20 27.32 -15.25
C CYS A 65 -5.86 27.86 -16.65
N ARG A 66 -4.56 27.82 -17.01
CA ARG A 66 -4.04 28.05 -18.38
C ARG A 66 -3.08 26.94 -18.81
N LYS A 67 -3.30 25.73 -18.29
CA LYS A 67 -2.39 24.61 -18.54
C LYS A 67 -2.60 24.04 -19.94
N SER A 68 -1.49 23.72 -20.59
CA SER A 68 -1.44 23.16 -21.93
C SER A 68 -0.87 21.73 -21.87
N TYR A 69 -1.47 20.78 -22.58
CA TYR A 69 -1.16 19.35 -22.48
C TYR A 69 -0.77 18.77 -23.82
N LYS A 70 0.42 18.15 -23.94
CA LYS A 70 0.88 17.50 -25.18
C LYS A 70 0.20 16.14 -25.47
N THR A 71 -0.60 15.64 -24.52
CA THR A 71 -1.26 14.34 -24.63
C THR A 71 -2.69 14.41 -24.08
N ILE A 72 -3.61 13.70 -24.73
CA ILE A 72 -5.02 13.58 -24.30
C ILE A 72 -5.10 13.04 -22.87
N ARG A 73 -4.29 12.02 -22.54
CA ARG A 73 -4.28 11.42 -21.21
C ARG A 73 -3.85 12.41 -20.11
N GLY A 74 -2.86 13.26 -20.41
CA GLY A 74 -2.46 14.33 -19.49
C GLY A 74 -3.59 15.33 -19.25
N PHE A 75 -4.34 15.66 -20.30
CA PHE A 75 -5.52 16.52 -20.22
C PHE A 75 -6.65 15.86 -19.42
N GLN A 76 -6.98 14.59 -19.70
CA GLN A 76 -7.99 13.80 -18.97
C GLN A 76 -7.71 13.71 -17.47
N ASN A 77 -6.45 13.52 -17.08
CA ASN A 77 -6.07 13.47 -15.66
C ASN A 77 -6.22 14.83 -14.96
N HIS A 78 -6.21 15.92 -15.72
CA HIS A 78 -6.36 17.26 -15.18
C HIS A 78 -7.83 17.63 -14.97
N ILE A 79 -8.69 17.33 -15.95
CA ILE A 79 -10.11 17.63 -15.86
C ILE A 79 -10.78 16.64 -14.89
N GLN A 80 -11.25 17.13 -13.74
CA GLN A 80 -12.10 16.34 -12.86
C GLN A 80 -13.55 16.35 -13.37
N PRO A 81 -14.37 15.33 -13.06
CA PRO A 81 -15.77 15.27 -13.50
C PRO A 81 -16.62 16.50 -13.09
N THR A 82 -16.19 17.24 -12.07
CA THR A 82 -16.88 18.40 -11.50
C THR A 82 -16.43 19.75 -12.06
N ALA A 83 -15.50 19.78 -13.02
CA ALA A 83 -15.03 21.03 -13.61
C ALA A 83 -16.06 21.59 -14.60
N LYS A 84 -16.27 22.91 -14.61
CA LYS A 84 -17.09 23.60 -15.62
C LYS A 84 -16.20 24.16 -16.72
N TRP A 85 -16.66 24.09 -17.96
CA TRP A 85 -15.94 24.71 -19.08
C TRP A 85 -16.41 26.15 -19.30
N LEU A 86 -15.48 27.10 -19.33
CA LEU A 86 -15.76 28.52 -19.55
C LEU A 86 -15.82 28.83 -21.05
N ASP A 87 -16.87 29.53 -21.49
CA ASP A 87 -16.93 30.08 -22.84
C ASP A 87 -16.10 31.37 -22.91
N THR A 88 -14.97 31.32 -23.62
CA THR A 88 -14.16 32.51 -23.82
C THR A 88 -14.75 33.36 -24.95
N PRO A 89 -15.05 34.66 -24.76
CA PRO A 89 -15.49 35.53 -25.84
C PRO A 89 -14.32 35.79 -26.81
N GLY A 90 -14.37 35.22 -28.02
CA GLY A 90 -13.44 35.56 -29.12
C GLY A 90 -12.82 34.40 -29.91
N GLN A 91 -13.10 33.13 -29.60
CA GLN A 91 -12.73 32.00 -30.47
C GLN A 91 -13.92 31.57 -31.35
N GLU A 92 -13.65 31.21 -32.60
CA GLU A 92 -14.65 30.62 -33.50
C GLU A 92 -15.33 29.42 -32.82
N PRO A 93 -16.67 29.31 -32.90
CA PRO A 93 -17.43 28.41 -32.04
C PRO A 93 -17.06 26.95 -32.29
N ALA A 94 -16.66 26.25 -31.22
CA ALA A 94 -16.60 24.80 -31.20
C ALA A 94 -18.00 24.24 -31.55
N THR A 95 -18.04 23.21 -32.40
CA THR A 95 -19.30 22.59 -32.84
C THR A 95 -20.06 22.01 -31.65
N ILE A 96 -21.25 22.55 -31.36
CA ILE A 96 -22.11 22.10 -30.26
C ILE A 96 -23.16 21.14 -30.81
N THR A 97 -23.18 19.90 -30.32
CA THR A 97 -24.28 18.94 -30.55
C THR A 97 -25.12 18.80 -29.29
N ALA A 98 -26.42 19.11 -29.38
CA ALA A 98 -27.35 18.99 -28.27
C ALA A 98 -27.72 17.52 -27.99
N ALA A 99 -27.73 17.13 -26.71
CA ALA A 99 -28.17 15.81 -26.27
C ALA A 99 -29.71 15.70 -26.25
N PRO A 100 -30.30 14.54 -26.60
CA PRO A 100 -31.74 14.32 -26.55
C PRO A 100 -32.25 14.10 -25.12
N ALA A 101 -33.31 14.82 -24.73
CA ALA A 101 -33.99 14.69 -23.45
C ALA A 101 -34.84 13.40 -23.37
N GLN A 102 -34.69 12.60 -22.32
CA GLN A 102 -35.59 11.51 -21.98
C GLN A 102 -36.52 11.92 -20.83
N ALA A 103 -37.82 11.82 -21.07
CA ALA A 103 -38.89 12.04 -20.10
C ALA A 103 -39.25 10.72 -19.41
N GLY A 104 -39.28 10.71 -18.06
CA GLY A 104 -39.86 9.64 -17.26
C GLY A 104 -41.24 10.04 -16.72
N PRO A 105 -42.21 9.12 -16.58
CA PRO A 105 -43.47 9.41 -15.93
C PRO A 105 -43.42 9.09 -14.42
N SER A 106 -44.00 10.00 -13.65
CA SER A 106 -44.31 9.88 -12.23
C SER A 106 -45.44 8.89 -11.97
N SER A 107 -45.43 8.23 -10.81
CA SER A 107 -46.65 7.70 -10.19
C SER A 107 -46.55 7.82 -8.68
N ALA A 108 -47.52 8.54 -8.12
CA ALA A 108 -47.80 8.68 -6.70
C ALA A 108 -48.75 7.57 -6.25
N VAL A 109 -48.54 7.02 -5.05
CA VAL A 109 -49.60 6.34 -4.30
C VAL A 109 -49.46 6.70 -2.82
N ALA A 110 -50.62 6.97 -2.22
CA ALA A 110 -50.84 7.56 -0.92
C ALA A 110 -50.84 6.55 0.24
N SER A 111 -50.74 7.17 1.42
CA SER A 111 -50.81 6.72 2.81
C SER A 111 -51.91 5.71 3.17
N SER A 112 -51.65 4.88 4.18
CA SER A 112 -52.64 4.56 5.22
C SER A 112 -51.97 4.15 6.54
N GLN A 113 -52.43 4.77 7.62
CA GLN A 113 -52.11 4.55 9.03
C GLN A 113 -52.74 3.24 9.55
N GLY A 114 -52.15 2.69 10.63
CA GLY A 114 -52.77 1.64 11.44
C GLY A 114 -51.87 1.15 12.59
N GLN A 115 -51.92 1.82 13.73
CA GLN A 115 -51.75 1.25 15.09
C GLN A 115 -53.16 0.91 15.63
N PRO A 116 -53.39 0.09 16.69
CA PRO A 116 -52.59 -0.15 17.92
C PRO A 116 -52.47 -1.68 18.25
N ASN A 117 -51.99 -2.22 19.38
CA ASN A 117 -51.87 -1.80 20.77
C ASN A 117 -50.93 -2.81 21.52
N GLU A 118 -50.33 -2.36 22.64
CA GLU A 118 -50.08 -3.04 23.95
C GLU A 118 -49.86 -4.58 24.03
N THR A 119 -49.08 -5.22 24.90
CA THR A 119 -48.13 -4.98 26.01
C THR A 119 -47.75 -6.40 26.47
N LEU A 120 -46.52 -6.68 26.92
CA LEU A 120 -46.24 -7.32 28.22
C LEU A 120 -44.75 -7.65 28.39
N ASP A 121 -44.33 -7.42 29.62
CA ASP A 121 -43.00 -7.54 30.21
C ASP A 121 -42.39 -8.94 30.07
N GLU A 122 -41.07 -9.01 29.97
CA GLU A 122 -40.31 -9.82 30.93
C GLU A 122 -38.83 -9.43 30.99
N VAL A 123 -38.39 -9.25 32.24
CA VAL A 123 -37.08 -8.81 32.71
C VAL A 123 -36.15 -10.03 32.75
N PHE A 124 -34.98 -9.94 32.11
CA PHE A 124 -33.84 -10.81 32.43
C PHE A 124 -32.54 -10.02 32.37
N THR A 125 -31.96 -9.74 33.54
CA THR A 125 -30.55 -9.37 33.71
C THR A 125 -29.78 -10.47 34.42
N PRO A 126 -28.46 -10.60 34.16
CA PRO A 126 -27.70 -11.82 34.38
C PRO A 126 -26.94 -11.85 35.72
N MET A 127 -26.72 -13.05 36.25
CA MET A 127 -25.76 -13.32 37.32
C MET A 127 -24.52 -14.01 36.74
N VAL A 128 -23.35 -13.36 36.83
CA VAL A 128 -22.05 -14.04 36.86
C VAL A 128 -21.14 -13.34 37.86
N SER A 129 -20.80 -14.06 38.92
CA SER A 129 -19.95 -13.65 40.03
C SER A 129 -18.47 -13.64 39.64
N SER A 130 -17.74 -12.59 40.03
CA SER A 130 -16.27 -12.55 40.05
C SER A 130 -15.74 -12.91 41.45
N PRO A 131 -14.68 -13.72 41.59
CA PRO A 131 -14.03 -13.96 42.87
C PRO A 131 -13.00 -12.87 43.21
N ALA A 132 -12.91 -12.59 44.51
CA ALA A 132 -12.06 -11.60 45.14
C ALA A 132 -10.56 -11.92 45.01
N ALA A 133 -9.75 -10.87 44.83
CA ALA A 133 -8.30 -10.93 44.94
C ALA A 133 -7.86 -10.32 46.28
N GLU A 134 -6.99 -11.05 47.00
CA GLU A 134 -6.36 -10.64 48.25
C GLU A 134 -5.31 -9.52 48.03
N PRO A 135 -5.06 -8.65 49.04
CA PRO A 135 -4.09 -7.57 48.94
C PRO A 135 -2.68 -8.06 49.28
N LEU A 136 -1.71 -7.78 48.40
CA LEU A 136 -0.28 -7.94 48.67
C LEU A 136 0.29 -6.69 49.37
N GLU A 137 1.02 -6.94 50.45
CA GLU A 137 1.74 -5.98 51.28
C GLU A 137 2.81 -5.21 50.49
N TYR A 138 2.83 -3.88 50.68
CA TYR A 138 3.85 -2.97 50.14
C TYR A 138 5.03 -2.91 51.12
N ILE A 139 6.24 -3.23 50.64
CA ILE A 139 7.50 -3.00 51.34
C ILE A 139 8.10 -1.69 50.79
N GLU A 140 8.20 -0.66 51.64
CA GLU A 140 8.87 0.60 51.34
C GLU A 140 10.39 0.42 51.32
N ALA A 141 11.05 0.89 50.25
CA ALA A 141 12.51 1.03 50.17
C ALA A 141 12.90 2.52 50.17
N PRO A 142 13.99 2.92 50.85
CA PRO A 142 14.28 4.32 51.12
C PRO A 142 14.85 5.08 49.92
N LEU A 143 14.37 6.31 49.76
CA LEU A 143 14.86 7.33 48.85
C LEU A 143 16.34 7.68 49.12
N ASN A 144 17.20 7.48 48.11
CA ASN A 144 18.52 8.10 48.03
C ASN A 144 18.49 9.26 47.04
N SER A 145 18.80 10.46 47.53
CA SER A 145 18.94 11.69 46.76
C SER A 145 20.20 11.66 45.86
N PRO A 146 20.11 11.98 44.56
CA PRO A 146 21.29 12.18 43.73
C PRO A 146 21.79 13.63 43.80
N GLN A 147 23.09 13.78 43.98
CA GLN A 147 23.85 15.02 43.85
C GLN A 147 23.88 15.55 42.40
N PRO A 148 24.12 16.87 42.18
CA PRO A 148 24.06 17.49 40.87
C PRO A 148 25.26 17.11 40.00
N VAL A 149 24.98 16.45 38.87
CA VAL A 149 25.93 16.20 37.79
C VAL A 149 26.04 17.46 36.92
N GLN A 150 27.27 17.89 36.67
CA GLN A 150 27.62 19.03 35.82
C GLN A 150 27.08 18.83 34.39
N GLN A 151 26.35 19.83 33.89
CA GLN A 151 25.79 19.87 32.55
C GLN A 151 26.90 20.09 31.51
N GLY A 152 27.30 19.02 30.81
CA GLY A 152 27.95 19.09 29.51
C GLY A 152 26.88 19.26 28.41
N SER A 153 26.92 20.37 27.69
CA SER A 153 26.07 20.63 26.52
C SER A 153 26.51 19.76 25.35
N ILE A 154 25.67 18.79 24.94
CA ILE A 154 25.86 18.02 23.71
C ILE A 154 24.51 17.90 22.99
N ALA A 155 24.27 18.81 22.04
CA ALA A 155 23.41 18.52 20.90
C ALA A 155 24.31 18.08 19.75
N GLY A 156 23.98 16.96 19.09
CA GLY A 156 24.62 16.53 17.84
C GLY A 156 24.26 17.49 16.71
N HIS A 157 24.87 18.68 16.69
CA HIS A 157 24.89 19.54 15.53
C HIS A 157 25.53 18.75 14.38
N VAL A 158 24.74 18.37 13.38
CA VAL A 158 25.31 17.87 12.14
C VAL A 158 25.97 19.07 11.47
N GLU A 159 27.30 19.05 11.43
CA GLU A 159 28.09 20.15 10.89
C GLU A 159 27.64 20.47 9.44
N GLY A 160 27.35 21.74 9.19
CA GLY A 160 26.85 22.22 7.88
C GLY A 160 25.33 22.21 7.69
N LEU A 161 24.54 21.83 8.70
CA LEU A 161 23.07 22.01 8.70
C LEU A 161 22.62 23.12 9.66
N GLU A 162 21.68 23.94 9.20
CA GLU A 162 20.98 24.96 9.98
C GLU A 162 19.48 24.61 10.07
N TYR A 163 18.90 24.84 11.25
CA TYR A 163 17.51 24.48 11.55
C TYR A 163 16.68 25.74 11.79
N HIS A 164 15.91 26.15 10.78
CA HIS A 164 14.95 27.23 10.93
C HIS A 164 13.65 26.71 11.56
N PRO A 165 13.09 27.32 12.63
CA PRO A 165 11.97 26.75 13.40
C PRO A 165 10.78 26.31 12.55
N TYR A 166 10.39 27.12 11.56
CA TYR A 166 9.29 26.80 10.66
C TYR A 166 9.64 25.67 9.66
N LEU A 167 10.87 25.64 9.13
CA LEU A 167 11.27 24.58 8.21
C LEU A 167 11.42 23.25 8.95
N THR A 168 11.97 23.28 10.16
CA THR A 168 12.07 22.11 11.06
C THR A 168 10.68 21.57 11.41
N GLN A 169 9.69 22.44 11.62
CA GLN A 169 8.30 22.02 11.82
C GLN A 169 7.74 21.26 10.61
N LEU A 170 8.15 21.62 9.39
CA LEU A 170 7.81 20.91 8.16
C LEU A 170 8.74 19.70 7.89
N GLY A 171 9.75 19.47 8.74
CA GLY A 171 10.72 18.39 8.57
C GLY A 171 11.91 18.68 7.68
N PHE A 172 12.25 19.94 7.48
CA PHE A 172 13.38 20.35 6.66
C PHE A 172 14.47 21.01 7.49
N ALA A 173 15.72 20.70 7.14
CA ALA A 173 16.91 21.43 7.53
C ALA A 173 17.49 22.15 6.31
N ILE A 174 18.38 23.11 6.54
CA ILE A 174 19.05 23.87 5.47
C ILE A 174 20.49 23.41 5.40
N ASN A 175 20.96 22.98 4.23
CA ASN A 175 22.39 22.83 4.01
C ASN A 175 23.02 24.22 3.84
N ILE A 176 23.80 24.68 4.82
CA ILE A 176 24.29 26.07 4.88
C ILE A 176 25.26 26.36 3.73
N LYS A 177 26.13 25.38 3.42
CA LYS A 177 27.20 25.51 2.42
C LYS A 177 26.63 25.62 1.01
N HIS A 178 25.61 24.83 0.70
CA HIS A 178 25.05 24.71 -0.65
C HIS A 178 23.66 25.33 -0.81
N ARG A 179 23.11 25.90 0.26
CA ARG A 179 21.84 26.67 0.28
C ARG A 179 20.65 25.94 -0.33
N PHE A 180 20.45 24.68 0.06
CA PHE A 180 19.29 23.88 -0.33
C PHE A 180 18.59 23.24 0.87
N LEU A 181 17.35 22.78 0.68
CA LEU A 181 16.54 22.14 1.71
C LEU A 181 16.80 20.64 1.77
N CYS A 182 17.09 20.12 2.96
CA CYS A 182 17.23 18.68 3.23
C CYS A 182 16.01 18.21 4.02
N CYS A 183 15.26 17.23 3.51
CA CYS A 183 14.24 16.57 4.31
C CYS A 183 14.93 15.69 5.37
N ILE A 184 14.61 15.92 6.65
CA ILE A 184 15.26 15.28 7.81
C ILE A 184 14.92 13.79 7.89
N TRP A 185 13.75 13.38 7.39
CA TRP A 185 13.33 11.97 7.43
C TRP A 185 13.82 11.17 6.23
N CYS A 186 13.80 11.80 5.06
CA CYS A 186 14.17 11.15 3.81
C CYS A 186 15.67 11.26 3.51
N ASN A 187 16.38 12.20 4.15
CA ASN A 187 17.78 12.54 3.87
C ASN A 187 18.01 12.79 2.37
N MET A 188 17.12 13.58 1.77
CA MET A 188 17.16 14.00 0.37
C MET A 188 17.09 15.52 0.28
N GLY A 189 17.78 16.08 -0.72
CA GLY A 189 17.68 17.50 -1.03
C GLY A 189 16.36 17.78 -1.72
N PHE A 190 15.93 19.04 -1.77
CA PHE A 190 14.73 19.46 -2.50
C PHE A 190 14.87 20.87 -3.03
N HIS A 191 14.39 21.07 -4.26
CA HIS A 191 14.06 22.40 -4.78
C HIS A 191 12.82 22.95 -4.03
N PRO A 192 12.76 24.25 -3.70
CA PRO A 192 11.61 24.84 -3.00
C PRO A 192 10.25 24.50 -3.63
N SER A 193 10.13 24.54 -4.96
CA SER A 193 8.89 24.22 -5.69
C SER A 193 8.40 22.77 -5.52
N ASN A 194 9.29 21.86 -5.13
CA ASN A 194 8.98 20.44 -5.00
C ASN A 194 8.57 20.05 -3.57
N VAL A 195 8.79 20.92 -2.59
CA VAL A 195 8.56 20.64 -1.16
C VAL A 195 7.11 20.29 -0.86
N TYR A 196 6.15 21.08 -1.35
CA TYR A 196 4.73 20.82 -1.10
C TYR A 196 4.29 19.44 -1.61
N SER A 197 4.66 19.11 -2.86
CA SER A 197 4.35 17.80 -3.45
C SER A 197 4.95 16.65 -2.64
N HIS A 198 6.20 16.81 -2.17
CA HIS A 198 6.86 15.82 -1.34
C HIS A 198 6.14 15.63 0.00
N LEU A 199 5.76 16.72 0.67
CA LEU A 199 5.01 16.65 1.93
C LEU A 199 3.68 15.92 1.74
N LEU A 200 2.93 16.24 0.69
CA LEU A 200 1.65 15.61 0.38
C LEU A 200 1.80 14.10 0.14
N ASP A 201 2.83 13.69 -0.59
CA ASP A 201 3.03 12.30 -1.00
C ASP A 201 3.67 11.43 0.09
N SER A 202 4.68 11.97 0.77
CA SER A 202 5.61 11.20 1.63
C SER A 202 5.43 11.49 3.12
N HIS A 203 4.87 12.65 3.47
CA HIS A 203 4.73 13.12 4.86
C HIS A 203 3.33 13.71 5.11
N LYS A 204 2.29 12.93 4.82
CA LYS A 204 0.87 13.35 4.84
C LYS A 204 0.42 14.18 6.06
N PRO A 205 0.87 13.97 7.31
CA PRO A 205 0.43 14.83 8.42
C PRO A 205 0.97 16.27 8.33
N MET A 206 2.07 16.49 7.62
CA MET A 206 2.85 17.73 7.65
C MET A 206 2.39 18.77 6.62
N HIS A 207 1.73 18.33 5.54
CA HIS A 207 1.26 19.25 4.51
C HIS A 207 0.19 20.25 5.02
N THR A 208 -0.51 19.92 6.12
CA THR A 208 -1.51 20.80 6.74
C THR A 208 -0.87 22.01 7.45
N CYS A 209 0.40 21.91 7.83
CA CYS A 209 1.17 23.00 8.41
C CYS A 209 1.88 23.87 7.36
N TYR A 210 1.79 23.51 6.07
CA TYR A 210 2.45 24.21 4.99
C TYR A 210 1.68 25.50 4.63
N ASP A 211 2.40 26.62 4.68
CA ASP A 211 1.95 27.95 4.30
C ASP A 211 2.89 28.44 3.21
N ALA A 212 2.37 28.53 1.98
CA ALA A 212 3.16 28.86 0.80
C ALA A 212 3.86 30.21 0.94
N THR A 213 3.14 31.24 1.40
CA THR A 213 3.66 32.60 1.53
C THR A 213 4.79 32.66 2.57
N LYS A 214 4.57 32.03 3.73
CA LYS A 214 5.59 31.97 4.79
C LYS A 214 6.81 31.17 4.35
N PHE A 215 6.58 30.04 3.68
CA PHE A 215 7.65 29.18 3.17
C PHE A 215 8.51 29.90 2.13
N GLU A 216 7.89 30.58 1.16
CA GLU A 216 8.58 31.35 0.12
C GLU A 216 9.38 32.50 0.72
N ALA A 217 8.81 33.26 1.67
CA ALA A 217 9.51 34.34 2.35
C ALA A 217 10.77 33.85 3.08
N ILE A 218 10.69 32.69 3.75
CA ILE A 218 11.84 32.07 4.43
C ILE A 218 12.88 31.58 3.43
N CYS A 219 12.46 30.93 2.33
CA CYS A 219 13.39 30.49 1.30
C CYS A 219 14.12 31.68 0.65
N GLN A 220 13.41 32.78 0.37
CA GLN A 220 14.01 34.02 -0.14
C GLN A 220 14.98 34.64 0.87
N GLN A 221 14.59 34.76 2.13
CA GLN A 221 15.45 35.29 3.20
C GLN A 221 16.75 34.49 3.36
N LEU A 222 16.68 33.18 3.19
CA LEU A 222 17.83 32.28 3.33
C LEU A 222 18.61 32.07 2.02
N ASN A 223 18.18 32.73 0.93
CA ASN A 223 18.72 32.60 -0.43
C ASN A 223 18.71 31.16 -0.96
N ILE A 224 17.62 30.44 -0.70
CA ILE A 224 17.36 29.07 -1.18
C ILE A 224 16.49 29.19 -2.42
N VAL A 225 17.13 29.36 -3.59
CA VAL A 225 16.41 29.58 -4.85
C VAL A 225 16.37 28.31 -5.68
N THR A 226 17.52 27.68 -5.91
CA THR A 226 17.65 26.49 -6.75
C THR A 226 18.51 25.42 -6.07
N LEU A 227 18.44 24.18 -6.56
CA LEU A 227 19.42 23.17 -6.21
C LEU A 227 20.81 23.61 -6.72
N PRO A 228 21.90 23.29 -6.00
CA PRO A 228 23.24 23.66 -6.41
C PRO A 228 23.61 22.95 -7.71
N GLU A 229 24.15 23.70 -8.67
CA GLU A 229 24.79 23.10 -9.85
C GLU A 229 26.08 22.41 -9.43
N LEU A 230 26.04 21.08 -9.43
CA LEU A 230 27.24 20.27 -9.23
C LEU A 230 28.01 20.28 -10.55
N LYS A 231 29.13 20.99 -10.59
CA LYS A 231 29.98 21.07 -11.79
C LYS A 231 30.39 19.65 -12.22
N ASP A 232 30.12 19.34 -13.48
CA ASP A 232 30.35 18.00 -14.04
C ASP A 232 31.81 17.56 -13.92
N ASP A 233 32.79 18.47 -13.88
CA ASP A 233 34.22 18.11 -13.92
C ASP A 233 34.77 17.53 -12.61
N VAL A 234 34.01 17.55 -11.51
CA VAL A 234 34.51 17.09 -10.20
C VAL A 234 34.21 15.61 -10.02
N THR A 235 35.11 14.76 -10.52
CA THR A 235 35.12 13.35 -10.10
C THR A 235 35.39 13.29 -8.60
N ASN A 236 34.44 12.71 -7.84
CA ASN A 236 34.49 12.49 -6.39
C ASN A 236 34.21 13.75 -5.54
N LEU A 237 32.94 14.17 -5.49
CA LEU A 237 32.47 15.20 -4.56
C LEU A 237 32.57 14.73 -3.11
N SER A 238 32.87 15.64 -2.19
CA SER A 238 32.67 15.38 -0.76
C SER A 238 31.17 15.22 -0.49
N PRO A 239 30.76 14.30 0.41
CA PRO A 239 29.37 14.16 0.80
C PRO A 239 28.77 15.50 1.25
N LEU A 240 27.57 15.80 0.77
CA LEU A 240 26.81 16.97 1.20
C LEU A 240 26.08 16.64 2.50
N SER A 241 26.26 17.47 3.53
CA SER A 241 25.59 17.32 4.82
C SER A 241 24.06 17.22 4.66
N GLY A 242 23.44 16.31 5.42
CA GLY A 242 21.98 16.10 5.41
C GLY A 242 21.45 15.21 4.29
N LEU A 243 22.30 14.69 3.41
CA LEU A 243 21.91 13.71 2.38
C LEU A 243 22.41 12.30 2.72
N ALA A 244 21.57 11.29 2.50
CA ALA A 244 21.95 9.90 2.70
C ALA A 244 22.99 9.46 1.66
N ILE A 245 24.09 8.87 2.13
CA ILE A 245 25.05 8.17 1.28
C ILE A 245 24.51 6.77 1.01
N LEU A 246 24.26 6.47 -0.25
CA LEU A 246 23.67 5.22 -0.70
C LEU A 246 24.67 4.45 -1.58
N ASP A 247 24.51 3.14 -1.64
CA ASP A 247 25.17 2.33 -2.66
C ASP A 247 24.48 2.54 -4.01
N GLY A 248 25.29 2.80 -5.03
CA GLY A 248 24.82 3.03 -6.37
C GLY A 248 25.88 2.72 -7.41
N TYR A 249 25.70 3.27 -8.59
CA TYR A 249 26.50 3.01 -9.76
C TYR A 249 26.78 4.32 -10.49
N LYS A 250 27.91 4.39 -11.20
CA LYS A 250 28.29 5.51 -12.06
C LYS A 250 28.69 5.04 -13.44
N CYS A 251 28.46 5.89 -14.44
CA CYS A 251 29.04 5.69 -15.75
C CYS A 251 30.55 5.98 -15.68
N THR A 252 31.37 5.20 -16.39
CA THR A 252 32.82 5.46 -16.49
C THR A 252 33.19 6.38 -17.66
N ILE A 253 32.21 6.73 -18.50
CA ILE A 253 32.39 7.59 -19.69
C ILE A 253 31.97 9.04 -19.39
N CYS A 254 30.95 9.24 -18.55
CA CYS A 254 30.51 10.55 -18.07
C CYS A 254 30.18 10.49 -16.57
N ASN A 255 29.92 11.63 -15.94
CA ASN A 255 29.68 11.71 -14.48
C ASN A 255 28.25 11.39 -14.04
N LYS A 256 27.47 10.71 -14.88
CA LYS A 256 26.10 10.32 -14.54
C LYS A 256 26.10 9.15 -13.55
N ALA A 257 25.35 9.31 -12.45
CA ALA A 257 25.16 8.27 -11.44
C ALA A 257 23.69 7.84 -11.31
N SER A 258 23.46 6.66 -10.75
CA SER A 258 22.12 6.13 -10.43
C SER A 258 22.19 5.08 -9.32
N LEU A 259 21.06 4.82 -8.67
CA LEU A 259 20.94 3.74 -7.68
C LEU A 259 20.83 2.35 -8.33
N THR A 260 20.40 2.27 -9.59
CA THR A 260 20.19 1.01 -10.28
C THR A 260 21.15 0.83 -11.45
N ARG A 261 21.74 -0.37 -11.54
CA ARG A 261 22.69 -0.72 -12.61
C ARG A 261 22.02 -0.73 -13.97
N GLU A 262 20.79 -1.25 -14.07
CA GLU A 262 20.05 -1.37 -15.33
C GLU A 262 19.80 -0.01 -15.98
N TYR A 263 19.53 1.02 -15.17
CA TYR A 263 19.33 2.38 -15.67
C TYR A 263 20.61 2.93 -16.31
N LEU A 264 21.76 2.72 -15.67
CA LEU A 264 23.03 3.19 -16.23
C LEU A 264 23.44 2.40 -17.46
N GLU A 265 23.23 1.09 -17.50
CA GLU A 265 23.49 0.30 -18.71
C GLU A 265 22.62 0.75 -19.89
N LYS A 266 21.37 1.17 -19.62
CA LYS A 266 20.50 1.80 -20.62
C LYS A 266 21.02 3.18 -21.04
N HIS A 267 21.52 3.97 -20.09
CA HIS A 267 22.14 5.26 -20.38
C HIS A 267 23.39 5.10 -21.26
N VAL A 268 24.31 4.19 -20.93
CA VAL A 268 25.51 3.91 -21.75
C VAL A 268 25.12 3.56 -23.18
N ARG A 269 24.16 2.64 -23.36
CA ARG A 269 23.67 2.25 -24.69
C ARG A 269 23.03 3.40 -25.49
N SER A 270 22.38 4.34 -24.82
CA SER A 270 21.64 5.41 -25.48
C SER A 270 22.48 6.66 -25.74
N SER A 271 23.32 7.04 -24.79
CA SER A 271 24.08 8.31 -24.76
C SER A 271 25.55 8.15 -25.16
N HIS A 272 26.08 6.92 -25.12
CA HIS A 272 27.48 6.61 -25.46
C HIS A 272 27.56 5.51 -26.52
N ARG A 273 26.81 5.64 -27.61
CA ARG A 273 26.70 4.63 -28.68
C ARG A 273 28.04 4.25 -29.32
N GLU A 274 28.99 5.17 -29.32
CA GLU A 274 30.31 5.01 -29.94
C GLU A 274 31.23 4.09 -29.14
N TRP A 275 30.92 3.87 -27.86
CA TRP A 275 31.70 3.03 -26.95
C TRP A 275 31.05 1.64 -26.92
N LEU A 276 31.41 0.82 -27.92
CA LEU A 276 30.85 -0.51 -28.15
C LEU A 276 31.13 -1.50 -26.99
N PHE A 277 30.27 -2.53 -26.96
CA PHE A 277 30.02 -3.54 -25.92
C PHE A 277 31.23 -4.15 -25.18
N PRO A 278 31.04 -4.61 -23.92
CA PRO A 278 29.78 -4.69 -23.17
C PRO A 278 29.52 -3.45 -22.29
N ALA A 279 28.28 -2.93 -22.32
CA ALA A 279 27.86 -1.78 -21.50
C ALA A 279 28.07 -2.01 -19.98
N SER A 280 28.02 -3.26 -19.53
CA SER A 280 28.25 -3.64 -18.14
C SER A 280 29.67 -3.35 -17.65
N LEU A 281 30.67 -3.24 -18.53
CA LEU A 281 32.05 -2.84 -18.20
C LEU A 281 32.21 -1.32 -18.07
N LYS A 282 31.19 -0.54 -18.44
CA LYS A 282 31.19 0.93 -18.37
C LYS A 282 30.36 1.48 -17.23
N VAL A 283 30.00 0.61 -16.29
CA VAL A 283 29.25 0.92 -15.09
C VAL A 283 30.04 0.41 -13.89
N GLU A 284 30.37 1.30 -12.97
CA GLU A 284 31.16 1.01 -11.78
C GLU A 284 30.31 1.23 -10.52
N ALA A 285 30.45 0.37 -9.51
CA ALA A 285 29.81 0.58 -8.22
C ALA A 285 30.46 1.79 -7.51
N CYS A 286 29.65 2.62 -6.84
CA CYS A 286 30.14 3.78 -6.12
C CYS A 286 29.18 4.18 -5.01
N LYS A 287 29.57 5.19 -4.21
CA LYS A 287 28.67 5.84 -3.25
C LYS A 287 28.01 7.03 -3.90
N VAL A 288 26.71 7.19 -3.69
CA VAL A 288 25.90 8.23 -4.33
C VAL A 288 25.03 8.98 -3.33
N GLN A 289 24.76 10.25 -3.61
CA GLN A 289 23.74 11.08 -2.96
C GLN A 289 22.74 11.58 -4.01
N ARG A 290 21.56 12.07 -3.58
CA ARG A 290 20.49 12.52 -4.49
C ARG A 290 19.68 13.72 -3.97
N PHE A 291 19.23 14.57 -4.90
CA PHE A 291 18.45 15.79 -4.63
C PHE A 291 16.92 15.69 -4.85
N ASN A 292 16.36 14.57 -5.32
CA ASN A 292 14.91 14.21 -5.30
C ASN A 292 14.73 12.87 -6.04
N THR A 293 13.55 12.25 -5.92
CA THR A 293 13.11 11.07 -6.70
C THR A 293 12.08 11.40 -7.79
N ARG A 294 11.45 12.58 -7.78
CA ARG A 294 10.39 12.98 -8.73
C ARG A 294 10.81 14.16 -9.62
N GLY A 295 10.42 14.10 -10.91
CA GLY A 295 10.83 15.01 -11.98
C GLY A 295 11.82 14.37 -12.96
N THR A 296 11.54 14.37 -14.26
CA THR A 296 12.39 13.72 -15.29
C THR A 296 13.69 14.48 -15.56
N ALA A 297 13.74 15.79 -15.29
CA ALA A 297 14.92 16.62 -15.48
C ALA A 297 15.83 16.73 -14.23
N GLU A 298 15.31 16.45 -13.03
CA GLU A 298 15.97 16.76 -11.75
C GLU A 298 16.30 15.51 -10.90
N ARG A 299 16.22 14.31 -11.48
CA ARG A 299 16.73 13.07 -10.85
C ARG A 299 18.25 13.03 -10.89
N ILE A 300 18.86 13.93 -10.14
CA ILE A 300 20.30 14.07 -10.07
C ILE A 300 20.77 13.21 -8.89
N ALA A 301 21.16 11.98 -9.21
CA ALA A 301 22.07 11.24 -8.37
C ALA A 301 23.50 11.57 -8.81
N PHE A 302 24.38 11.75 -7.85
CA PHE A 302 25.79 12.11 -8.09
C PHE A 302 26.70 11.30 -7.19
N CYS A 303 27.91 11.04 -7.68
CA CYS A 303 28.92 10.29 -6.96
C CYS A 303 29.54 11.12 -5.84
N VAL A 304 29.73 10.48 -4.69
CA VAL A 304 30.45 11.07 -3.56
C VAL A 304 31.55 10.11 -3.09
N ASP A 305 32.58 10.68 -2.49
CA ASP A 305 33.67 9.91 -1.89
C ASP A 305 33.63 10.12 -0.37
N PRO A 306 33.15 9.12 0.40
CA PRO A 306 33.07 9.22 1.85
C PRO A 306 34.42 9.46 2.52
N SER A 307 35.54 9.09 1.89
CA SER A 307 36.88 9.28 2.46
C SER A 307 37.32 10.73 2.49
N LYS A 308 36.73 11.59 1.65
CA LYS A 308 36.99 13.04 1.62
C LYS A 308 36.30 13.79 2.73
N ASP A 309 35.48 13.12 3.54
CA ASP A 309 34.82 13.70 4.70
C ASP A 309 35.76 13.65 5.92
N ALA A 310 36.96 14.21 5.80
CA ALA A 310 38.02 14.15 6.82
C ALA A 310 37.70 14.95 8.10
N THR A 311 36.59 15.69 8.11
CA THR A 311 36.12 16.49 9.26
C THR A 311 34.86 15.94 9.91
N SER A 312 34.15 14.99 9.29
CA SER A 312 32.92 14.44 9.86
C SER A 312 33.25 13.19 10.67
N SER A 313 33.51 13.38 11.97
CA SER A 313 33.36 12.30 12.95
C SER A 313 32.03 11.61 12.66
N ALA A 314 32.08 10.35 12.23
CA ALA A 314 30.94 9.56 11.76
C ALA A 314 29.67 9.93 12.51
N VAL A 315 28.85 10.81 11.90
CA VAL A 315 27.55 11.17 12.44
C VAL A 315 26.71 9.91 12.28
N ALA A 316 26.67 9.15 13.37
CA ALA A 316 25.85 7.99 13.50
C ALA A 316 24.42 8.43 13.11
N ASN A 317 23.89 7.79 12.07
CA ASN A 317 22.52 8.00 11.66
C ASN A 317 21.65 7.76 12.92
N PRO A 318 20.93 8.77 13.46
CA PRO A 318 20.17 8.61 14.69
C PRO A 318 19.13 7.49 14.56
N GLN A 319 18.65 7.23 13.34
CA GLN A 319 17.80 6.08 13.06
C GLN A 319 18.57 4.76 13.14
N ALA A 320 19.81 4.70 12.65
CA ALA A 320 20.64 3.51 12.79
C ALA A 320 21.06 3.24 14.24
N GLU A 321 21.27 4.27 15.07
CA GLU A 321 21.50 4.10 16.50
C GLU A 321 20.23 3.64 17.22
N VAL A 322 19.06 4.19 16.88
CA VAL A 322 17.78 3.72 17.41
C VAL A 322 17.48 2.29 16.95
N ASP A 323 17.72 1.96 15.68
CA ASP A 323 17.53 0.62 15.13
C ASP A 323 18.54 -0.36 15.76
N ALA A 324 19.79 0.06 15.97
CA ALA A 324 20.81 -0.71 16.68
C ALA A 324 20.48 -0.87 18.17
N PHE A 325 19.92 0.16 18.81
CA PHE A 325 19.47 0.10 20.19
C PHE A 325 18.25 -0.80 20.35
N ILE A 326 17.27 -0.72 19.44
CA ILE A 326 16.14 -1.65 19.38
C ILE A 326 16.63 -3.06 19.12
N ALA A 327 17.58 -3.26 18.19
CA ALA A 327 18.20 -4.55 17.93
C ALA A 327 19.04 -5.07 19.12
N ALA A 328 19.66 -4.19 19.91
CA ALA A 328 20.39 -4.56 21.12
C ALA A 328 19.46 -4.89 22.30
N MET A 329 18.34 -4.17 22.41
CA MET A 329 17.28 -4.40 23.42
C MET A 329 16.38 -5.59 23.07
N THR A 330 16.37 -5.99 21.80
CA THR A 330 15.66 -7.20 21.32
C THR A 330 16.73 -8.26 21.06
N PRO A 331 17.13 -9.06 22.08
CA PRO A 331 18.13 -10.10 21.86
C PRO A 331 17.70 -10.95 20.66
N PRO A 332 18.61 -11.25 19.72
CA PRO A 332 18.28 -12.11 18.59
C PRO A 332 17.67 -13.39 19.16
N PRO A 333 16.48 -13.80 18.67
CA PRO A 333 15.85 -14.99 19.19
C PRO A 333 16.86 -16.14 19.06
N PRO A 334 17.14 -16.89 20.14
CA PRO A 334 18.08 -17.99 20.05
C PRO A 334 17.62 -18.94 18.93
N PRO A 335 18.54 -19.43 18.08
CA PRO A 335 18.19 -20.33 16.99
C PRO A 335 17.36 -21.49 17.56
N PHE A 336 16.23 -21.80 16.91
CA PHE A 336 15.29 -22.80 17.39
C PHE A 336 15.98 -24.18 17.43
N THR A 337 16.43 -24.58 18.61
CA THR A 337 16.82 -25.95 18.92
C THR A 337 15.56 -26.63 19.47
N GLY A 338 15.17 -27.80 18.95
CA GLY A 338 13.92 -28.51 19.32
C GLY A 338 13.73 -28.86 20.82
N ASP A 339 14.63 -28.41 21.69
CA ASP A 339 14.59 -28.54 23.15
C ASP A 339 14.28 -27.18 23.85
N GLN A 340 13.81 -26.18 23.11
CA GLN A 340 13.54 -24.85 23.66
C GLN A 340 12.33 -24.86 24.61
N ASN A 341 12.54 -24.27 25.79
CA ASN A 341 11.50 -24.01 26.79
C ASN A 341 10.31 -23.27 26.16
N SER A 342 9.10 -23.82 26.32
CA SER A 342 7.83 -23.25 25.80
C SER A 342 7.63 -21.77 26.09
N ARG A 343 8.30 -21.23 27.13
CA ARG A 343 8.32 -19.79 27.47
C ARG A 343 8.94 -18.89 26.40
N TYR A 344 9.73 -19.41 25.47
CA TYR A 344 10.34 -18.64 24.38
C TYR A 344 9.52 -18.66 23.08
N ILE A 345 8.43 -19.42 23.03
CA ILE A 345 7.55 -19.48 21.87
C ILE A 345 6.54 -18.34 21.98
N SER A 346 6.43 -17.51 20.94
CA SER A 346 5.49 -16.39 20.96
C SER A 346 4.04 -16.88 21.13
N PRO A 347 3.15 -16.12 21.77
CA PRO A 347 1.73 -16.46 21.86
C PRO A 347 1.11 -16.78 20.49
N TRP A 348 1.57 -16.06 19.45
CA TRP A 348 1.20 -16.32 18.06
C TRP A 348 1.52 -17.74 17.62
N LEU A 349 2.75 -18.19 17.84
CA LEU A 349 3.19 -19.52 17.44
C LEU A 349 2.59 -20.62 18.31
N LEU A 350 2.33 -20.37 19.60
CA LEU A 350 1.62 -21.31 20.48
C LEU A 350 0.17 -21.52 20.01
N SER A 351 -0.53 -20.43 19.67
CA SER A 351 -1.94 -20.54 19.25
C SER A 351 -2.10 -21.12 17.84
N THR A 352 -1.17 -20.83 16.93
CA THR A 352 -1.24 -21.31 15.54
C THR A 352 -0.57 -22.66 15.30
N ARG A 353 0.37 -23.06 16.18
CA ARG A 353 1.21 -24.26 16.05
C ARG A 353 2.01 -24.34 14.75
N TRP A 354 2.23 -23.21 14.09
CA TRP A 354 2.98 -23.13 12.84
C TRP A 354 4.41 -23.65 12.96
N HIS A 355 5.07 -23.32 14.08
CA HIS A 355 6.41 -23.79 14.39
C HIS A 355 6.51 -25.32 14.44
N THR A 356 5.51 -26.00 15.04
CA THR A 356 5.44 -27.47 15.08
C THR A 356 5.23 -28.07 13.70
N PHE A 357 4.45 -27.40 12.84
CA PHE A 357 4.21 -27.87 11.48
C PHE A 357 5.46 -27.82 10.59
N THR A 358 6.33 -26.83 10.80
CA THR A 358 7.58 -26.69 10.03
C THR A 358 8.77 -27.39 10.66
N GLU A 359 8.60 -28.00 11.83
CA GLU A 359 9.66 -28.67 12.56
C GLU A 359 10.26 -29.84 11.76
N GLY A 360 11.60 -29.92 11.73
CA GLY A 360 12.33 -30.95 10.98
C GLY A 360 12.32 -30.79 9.46
N LEU A 361 11.58 -29.83 8.91
CA LEU A 361 11.54 -29.56 7.48
C LEU A 361 12.67 -28.61 7.04
N GLN A 362 13.14 -28.79 5.80
CA GLN A 362 14.23 -27.99 5.26
C GLN A 362 13.74 -26.59 4.86
N VAL A 363 14.03 -25.59 5.70
CA VAL A 363 13.60 -24.19 5.55
C VAL A 363 13.90 -23.61 4.15
N PRO A 364 15.12 -23.75 3.58
CA PRO A 364 15.40 -23.21 2.24
C PRO A 364 14.50 -23.82 1.16
N PHE A 365 14.21 -25.11 1.26
CA PHE A 365 13.33 -25.81 0.35
C PHE A 365 11.87 -25.34 0.49
N LEU A 366 11.35 -25.28 1.71
CA LEU A 366 9.98 -24.78 1.97
C LEU A 366 9.77 -23.36 1.43
N ARG A 367 10.75 -22.48 1.64
CA ARG A 367 10.71 -21.11 1.10
C ARG A 367 10.77 -21.09 -0.42
N SER A 368 11.48 -22.03 -1.05
CA SER A 368 11.52 -22.14 -2.50
C SER A 368 10.17 -22.57 -3.09
N LEU A 369 9.38 -23.41 -2.40
CA LEU A 369 8.05 -23.84 -2.85
C LEU A 369 7.08 -22.68 -3.05
N ILE A 370 7.18 -21.65 -2.22
CA ILE A 370 6.32 -20.47 -2.27
C ILE A 370 6.99 -19.23 -2.88
N ALA A 371 8.19 -19.37 -3.44
CA ALA A 371 8.87 -18.25 -4.07
C ALA A 371 8.07 -17.73 -5.28
N MET A 372 8.25 -16.47 -5.66
CA MET A 372 7.75 -16.03 -6.98
C MET A 372 8.38 -16.90 -8.07
N PRO A 373 7.62 -17.36 -9.08
CA PRO A 373 8.19 -18.05 -10.23
C PRO A 373 9.30 -17.22 -10.88
N LYS A 374 10.40 -17.87 -11.29
CA LYS A 374 11.57 -17.22 -11.88
C LYS A 374 11.85 -17.75 -13.29
N GLY A 375 12.40 -16.89 -14.15
CA GLY A 375 12.77 -17.27 -15.51
C GLY A 375 11.56 -17.77 -16.29
N ASP A 376 11.68 -18.95 -16.87
CA ASP A 376 10.63 -19.62 -17.65
C ASP A 376 9.72 -20.53 -16.79
N GLU A 377 9.80 -20.43 -15.47
CA GLU A 377 8.91 -21.15 -14.57
C GLU A 377 7.50 -20.52 -14.62
N PHE A 378 6.53 -21.27 -15.17
CA PHE A 378 5.12 -20.86 -15.32
C PHE A 378 4.96 -19.47 -15.96
N PRO A 379 5.44 -19.27 -17.21
CA PRO A 379 5.61 -17.94 -17.80
C PRO A 379 4.30 -17.14 -17.94
N VAL A 380 3.18 -17.84 -18.10
CA VAL A 380 1.84 -17.25 -18.25
C VAL A 380 1.08 -17.05 -16.93
N LEU A 381 1.54 -17.63 -15.81
CA LEU A 381 0.79 -17.66 -14.56
C LEU A 381 0.46 -16.25 -14.03
N ALA A 382 1.45 -15.35 -14.01
CA ALA A 382 1.26 -14.01 -13.49
C ALA A 382 0.28 -13.18 -14.34
N ALA A 383 0.34 -13.33 -15.66
CA ALA A 383 -0.57 -12.68 -16.59
C ALA A 383 -2.00 -13.23 -16.42
N CYS A 384 -2.15 -14.56 -16.42
CA CYS A 384 -3.44 -15.23 -16.24
C CYS A 384 -4.13 -14.82 -14.93
N VAL A 385 -3.42 -14.86 -13.79
CA VAL A 385 -3.97 -14.42 -12.49
C VAL A 385 -4.38 -12.94 -12.54
N SER A 386 -3.58 -12.09 -13.18
CA SER A 386 -3.91 -10.68 -13.26
C SER A 386 -5.13 -10.40 -14.14
N GLU A 387 -5.25 -11.06 -15.28
CA GLU A 387 -6.40 -10.91 -16.17
C GLU A 387 -7.67 -11.45 -15.53
N TYR A 388 -7.59 -12.62 -14.88
CA TYR A 388 -8.70 -13.21 -14.14
C TYR A 388 -9.26 -12.25 -13.08
N TYR A 389 -8.40 -11.68 -12.22
CA TYR A 389 -8.91 -10.76 -11.21
C TYR A 389 -9.29 -9.38 -11.75
N ASN A 390 -8.74 -8.94 -12.88
CA ASN A 390 -9.26 -7.75 -13.56
C ASN A 390 -10.70 -7.98 -14.05
N ALA A 391 -10.97 -9.12 -14.69
CA ALA A 391 -12.33 -9.49 -15.08
C ALA A 391 -13.26 -9.63 -13.86
N ALA A 392 -12.77 -10.20 -12.76
CA ALA A 392 -13.51 -10.27 -11.50
C ALA A 392 -13.89 -8.89 -10.94
N LEU A 393 -13.00 -7.90 -11.08
CA LEU A 393 -13.26 -6.53 -10.63
C LEU A 393 -14.29 -5.81 -11.51
N ASP A 394 -14.43 -6.19 -12.77
CA ASP A 394 -15.45 -5.62 -13.68
C ASP A 394 -16.85 -6.12 -13.29
N HIS A 395 -16.96 -7.32 -12.70
CA HIS A 395 -18.24 -7.80 -12.16
C HIS A 395 -18.79 -6.95 -11.02
N ILE A 396 -17.94 -6.23 -10.26
CA ILE A 396 -18.40 -5.37 -9.16
C ILE A 396 -19.39 -4.32 -9.67
N GLU A 397 -19.17 -3.74 -10.85
CA GLU A 397 -19.99 -2.64 -11.38
C GLU A 397 -21.40 -3.09 -11.78
N VAL A 398 -21.57 -4.38 -12.09
CA VAL A 398 -22.81 -4.96 -12.60
C VAL A 398 -23.47 -5.92 -11.61
N THR A 399 -23.00 -5.97 -10.36
CA THR A 399 -23.56 -6.84 -9.32
C THR A 399 -24.49 -6.06 -8.40
N ASP A 400 -25.57 -6.70 -7.98
CA ASP A 400 -26.50 -6.11 -7.02
C ASP A 400 -25.80 -5.67 -5.71
N LEU A 401 -26.22 -4.52 -5.18
CA LEU A 401 -25.60 -3.91 -4.01
C LEU A 401 -25.64 -4.82 -2.78
N LEU A 402 -26.75 -5.54 -2.57
CA LEU A 402 -26.91 -6.43 -1.42
C LEU A 402 -25.96 -7.62 -1.51
N VAL A 403 -25.75 -8.17 -2.71
CA VAL A 403 -24.78 -9.25 -2.93
C VAL A 403 -23.36 -8.78 -2.62
N LEU A 404 -22.99 -7.57 -3.05
CA LEU A 404 -21.69 -6.97 -2.72
C LEU A 404 -21.52 -6.71 -1.22
N GLN A 405 -22.58 -6.28 -0.52
CA GLN A 405 -22.58 -6.11 0.93
C GLN A 405 -22.42 -7.45 1.66
N ARG A 406 -23.10 -8.51 1.22
CA ARG A 406 -22.96 -9.86 1.77
C ARG A 406 -21.57 -10.42 1.57
N LEU A 407 -21.00 -10.32 0.36
CA LEU A 407 -19.62 -10.72 0.10
C LEU A 407 -18.61 -9.96 0.97
N ASN A 408 -18.91 -8.70 1.32
CA ASN A 408 -18.03 -7.91 2.19
C ASN A 408 -18.23 -8.15 3.69
N THR A 409 -19.36 -8.73 4.09
CA THR A 409 -19.68 -9.02 5.50
C THR A 409 -18.99 -10.31 5.92
N ASN A 410 -18.18 -10.26 6.99
CA ASN A 410 -17.50 -11.46 7.47
C ASN A 410 -18.43 -12.36 8.31
N ASP A 411 -19.15 -11.79 9.27
CA ASP A 411 -19.98 -12.52 10.23
C ASP A 411 -21.37 -11.87 10.30
N PRO A 412 -22.29 -12.26 9.39
CA PRO A 412 -23.63 -11.68 9.34
C PRO A 412 -24.47 -12.02 10.59
N ALA A 413 -24.15 -13.09 11.31
CA ALA A 413 -24.88 -13.48 12.52
C ALA A 413 -24.61 -12.54 13.70
N LYS A 414 -23.43 -11.91 13.75
CA LYS A 414 -23.04 -11.02 14.87
C LYS A 414 -23.67 -9.62 14.79
N GLY A 415 -23.86 -9.07 13.60
CA GLY A 415 -24.25 -7.67 13.42
C GLY A 415 -25.11 -7.37 12.20
N GLY A 416 -25.64 -8.41 11.54
CA GLY A 416 -26.30 -8.29 10.25
C GLY A 416 -25.33 -8.06 9.10
N ILE A 417 -25.88 -7.72 7.94
CA ILE A 417 -25.12 -7.43 6.72
C ILE A 417 -24.52 -6.02 6.83
N GLU A 418 -23.21 -5.89 6.66
CA GLU A 418 -22.53 -4.61 6.65
C GLU A 418 -23.02 -3.73 5.49
N ASN A 419 -23.31 -2.46 5.77
CA ASN A 419 -23.74 -1.51 4.74
C ASN A 419 -22.66 -1.18 3.70
N THR A 420 -21.40 -1.56 3.96
CA THR A 420 -20.28 -1.30 3.05
C THR A 420 -20.21 -2.41 2.00
N PRO A 421 -20.45 -2.13 0.71
CA PRO A 421 -20.32 -3.13 -0.34
C PRO A 421 -18.84 -3.47 -0.61
N LEU A 422 -18.60 -4.64 -1.18
CA LEU A 422 -17.31 -4.98 -1.79
C LEU A 422 -17.00 -3.98 -2.91
N ARG A 423 -15.82 -3.36 -2.87
CA ARG A 423 -15.42 -2.30 -3.80
C ARG A 423 -14.09 -2.61 -4.47
N ARG A 424 -13.87 -2.03 -5.65
CA ARG A 424 -12.55 -1.94 -6.28
C ARG A 424 -11.62 -1.09 -5.40
N HIS A 425 -10.39 -1.53 -5.23
CA HIS A 425 -9.37 -0.71 -4.56
C HIS A 425 -9.04 0.53 -5.41
N GLN A 426 -8.95 1.71 -4.79
CA GLN A 426 -8.66 2.97 -5.49
C GLN A 426 -7.22 3.05 -6.04
N GLN A 427 -6.29 2.29 -5.46
CA GLN A 427 -4.88 2.30 -5.83
C GLN A 427 -4.55 1.09 -6.71
N ALA A 428 -4.06 1.34 -7.93
CA ALA A 428 -3.69 0.28 -8.88
C ALA A 428 -2.58 -0.65 -8.32
N ASP A 429 -1.61 -0.08 -7.59
CA ASP A 429 -0.50 -0.84 -6.99
C ASP A 429 -0.97 -1.87 -5.96
N THR A 430 -2.10 -1.60 -5.29
CA THR A 430 -2.72 -2.54 -4.35
C THR A 430 -3.10 -3.83 -5.07
N HIS A 431 -3.72 -3.73 -6.26
CA HIS A 431 -4.16 -4.90 -7.02
C HIS A 431 -2.98 -5.80 -7.42
N THR A 432 -1.87 -5.22 -7.90
CA THR A 432 -0.66 -5.99 -8.22
C THR A 432 -0.11 -6.74 -7.00
N GLY A 433 -0.19 -6.14 -5.82
CA GLY A 433 0.23 -6.79 -4.57
C GLY A 433 -0.63 -7.99 -4.18
N TYR A 434 -1.91 -8.01 -4.55
CA TYR A 434 -2.85 -9.09 -4.26
C TYR A 434 -2.61 -10.26 -5.22
N ASN A 435 -2.48 -9.95 -6.51
CA ASN A 435 -2.20 -10.95 -7.56
C ASN A 435 -0.90 -11.71 -7.26
N LYS A 436 0.14 -11.04 -6.76
CA LYS A 436 1.40 -11.70 -6.35
C LYS A 436 1.19 -12.78 -5.28
N ILE A 437 0.27 -12.59 -4.34
CA ILE A 437 -0.01 -13.60 -3.31
C ILE A 437 -0.66 -14.84 -3.94
N ILE A 438 -1.62 -14.64 -4.86
CA ILE A 438 -2.29 -15.74 -5.54
C ILE A 438 -1.35 -16.46 -6.50
N VAL A 439 -0.48 -15.75 -7.24
CA VAL A 439 0.57 -16.36 -8.06
C VAL A 439 1.44 -17.29 -7.24
N ARG A 440 1.85 -16.89 -6.02
CA ARG A 440 2.69 -17.73 -5.16
C ARG A 440 1.93 -18.94 -4.60
N LEU A 441 0.66 -18.76 -4.24
CA LEU A 441 -0.21 -19.85 -3.80
C LEU A 441 -0.40 -20.89 -4.90
N VAL A 442 -0.72 -20.46 -6.12
CA VAL A 442 -0.93 -21.36 -7.26
C VAL A 442 0.40 -22.00 -7.69
N ALA A 443 1.50 -21.26 -7.71
CA ALA A 443 2.83 -21.81 -7.97
C ALA A 443 3.23 -22.88 -6.94
N MET A 444 2.86 -22.69 -5.66
CA MET A 444 3.10 -23.69 -4.62
C MET A 444 2.36 -25.01 -4.91
N LEU A 445 1.12 -24.94 -5.40
CA LEU A 445 0.34 -26.12 -5.82
C LEU A 445 0.95 -26.79 -7.06
N LEU A 446 1.42 -26.01 -8.03
CA LEU A 446 2.04 -26.51 -9.26
C LEU A 446 3.42 -27.14 -9.03
N ARG A 447 4.16 -26.66 -8.02
CA ARG A 447 5.46 -27.22 -7.59
C ARG A 447 5.33 -28.47 -6.72
N HIS A 448 4.12 -29.04 -6.61
CA HIS A 448 3.91 -30.29 -5.87
C HIS A 448 5.02 -31.28 -6.23
N SER A 449 5.73 -31.77 -5.20
CA SER A 449 6.88 -32.64 -5.36
C SER A 449 6.82 -33.75 -4.32
N ASP A 450 7.48 -34.87 -4.60
CA ASP A 450 7.59 -36.00 -3.67
C ASP A 450 8.25 -35.60 -2.33
N ARG A 451 8.98 -34.48 -2.31
CA ARG A 451 9.66 -33.95 -1.12
C ARG A 451 8.73 -33.14 -0.20
N TYR A 452 7.58 -32.70 -0.70
CA TYR A 452 6.52 -32.07 0.08
C TYR A 452 5.15 -32.44 -0.50
N PRO A 453 4.67 -33.67 -0.22
CA PRO A 453 3.43 -34.13 -0.80
C PRO A 453 2.24 -33.45 -0.11
N PHE A 454 1.59 -32.52 -0.81
CA PHE A 454 0.26 -32.09 -0.41
C PHE A 454 -0.70 -33.28 -0.55
N VAL A 455 -1.39 -33.63 0.53
CA VAL A 455 -2.50 -34.60 0.49
C VAL A 455 -3.73 -33.87 -0.06
N LEU A 456 -3.78 -33.75 -1.38
CA LEU A 456 -4.87 -33.06 -2.08
C LEU A 456 -6.01 -34.04 -2.39
N PRO A 457 -7.28 -33.66 -2.13
CA PRO A 457 -8.45 -34.34 -2.67
C PRO A 457 -8.38 -34.40 -4.20
N SER A 458 -9.00 -35.43 -4.81
CA SER A 458 -8.98 -35.62 -6.26
C SER A 458 -9.48 -34.38 -7.00
N SER A 459 -10.52 -33.70 -6.52
CA SER A 459 -11.04 -32.47 -7.13
C SER A 459 -9.97 -31.38 -7.27
N VAL A 460 -9.19 -31.12 -6.22
CA VAL A 460 -8.13 -30.10 -6.23
C VAL A 460 -6.93 -30.57 -7.05
N LYS A 461 -6.60 -31.85 -6.97
CA LYS A 461 -5.50 -32.45 -7.77
C LYS A 461 -5.80 -32.36 -9.26
N ASP A 462 -6.99 -32.75 -9.68
CA ASP A 462 -7.44 -32.72 -11.07
C ASP A 462 -7.53 -31.28 -11.57
N ALA A 463 -8.07 -30.35 -10.76
CA ALA A 463 -8.10 -28.94 -11.12
C ALA A 463 -6.68 -28.34 -11.27
N THR A 464 -5.73 -28.75 -10.42
CA THR A 464 -4.32 -28.33 -10.52
C THR A 464 -3.68 -28.84 -11.81
N GLN A 465 -3.92 -30.11 -12.15
CA GLN A 465 -3.41 -30.72 -13.39
C GLN A 465 -4.03 -30.09 -14.64
N ASN A 466 -5.34 -29.83 -14.63
CA ASN A 466 -6.04 -29.18 -15.72
C ASN A 466 -5.53 -27.76 -15.95
N PHE A 467 -5.27 -27.02 -14.87
CA PHE A 467 -4.69 -25.68 -14.96
C PHE A 467 -3.24 -25.73 -15.50
N ALA A 468 -2.42 -26.68 -15.03
CA ALA A 468 -1.08 -26.89 -15.56
C ALA A 468 -1.09 -27.13 -17.08
N GLN A 469 -1.95 -28.02 -17.56
CA GLN A 469 -2.11 -28.31 -18.99
C GLN A 469 -2.64 -27.10 -19.78
N ALA A 470 -3.51 -26.29 -19.19
CA ALA A 470 -4.04 -25.10 -19.86
C ALA A 470 -2.99 -24.00 -20.02
N MET A 471 -2.03 -23.88 -19.10
CA MET A 471 -0.90 -22.94 -19.23
C MET A 471 0.03 -23.27 -20.40
N ASP A 472 0.10 -24.54 -20.80
CA ASP A 472 0.88 -24.97 -21.98
C ASP A 472 0.11 -24.74 -23.29
N SER A 473 -1.15 -24.31 -23.23
CA SER A 473 -1.98 -24.00 -24.39
C SER A 473 -2.00 -22.50 -24.68
N ASP A 474 -2.11 -22.12 -25.97
CA ASP A 474 -2.27 -20.72 -26.39
C ASP A 474 -3.68 -20.15 -26.13
N ASP A 475 -4.55 -20.87 -25.41
CA ASP A 475 -5.92 -20.47 -25.12
C ASP A 475 -6.02 -19.76 -23.76
N ALA A 476 -5.93 -18.42 -23.80
CA ALA A 476 -6.04 -17.58 -22.61
C ALA A 476 -7.38 -17.74 -21.87
N ALA A 477 -8.49 -17.96 -22.58
CA ALA A 477 -9.81 -18.12 -21.96
C ALA A 477 -9.87 -19.44 -21.19
N LYS A 478 -9.40 -20.53 -21.79
CA LYS A 478 -9.29 -21.83 -21.12
C LYS A 478 -8.36 -21.76 -19.90
N CYS A 479 -7.27 -21.00 -20.00
CA CYS A 479 -6.35 -20.79 -18.89
C CYS A 479 -7.03 -20.05 -17.71
N GLN A 480 -7.85 -19.03 -17.99
CA GLN A 480 -8.62 -18.32 -16.96
C GLN A 480 -9.72 -19.21 -16.35
N ASP A 481 -10.44 -19.98 -17.18
CA ASP A 481 -11.47 -20.91 -16.72
C ASP A 481 -10.91 -22.00 -15.80
N THR A 482 -9.78 -22.60 -16.17
CA THR A 482 -9.13 -23.63 -15.36
C THR A 482 -8.50 -23.05 -14.08
N LEU A 483 -8.00 -21.82 -14.11
CA LEU A 483 -7.60 -21.09 -12.90
C LEU A 483 -8.78 -20.89 -11.95
N HIS A 484 -9.93 -20.45 -12.48
CA HIS A 484 -11.15 -20.27 -11.70
C HIS A 484 -11.58 -21.58 -11.03
N GLN A 485 -11.62 -22.69 -11.77
CA GLN A 485 -11.95 -24.01 -11.24
C GLN A 485 -10.97 -24.47 -10.16
N LEU A 486 -9.67 -24.20 -10.32
CA LEU A 486 -8.66 -24.48 -9.30
C LEU A 486 -8.91 -23.70 -8.01
N LEU A 487 -9.10 -22.37 -8.11
CA LEU A 487 -9.33 -21.52 -6.93
C LEU A 487 -10.65 -21.86 -6.22
N LEU A 488 -11.72 -22.12 -6.99
CA LEU A 488 -13.00 -22.53 -6.44
C LEU A 488 -12.89 -23.90 -5.76
N SER A 489 -12.26 -24.89 -6.40
CA SER A 489 -12.02 -26.20 -5.80
C SER A 489 -11.17 -26.11 -4.54
N LEU A 490 -10.20 -25.20 -4.48
CA LEU A 490 -9.36 -24.99 -3.32
C LEU A 490 -10.13 -24.41 -2.11
N TRP A 491 -11.03 -23.45 -2.35
CA TRP A 491 -11.70 -22.69 -1.29
C TRP A 491 -13.12 -23.17 -0.95
N ALA A 492 -13.78 -23.89 -1.85
CA ALA A 492 -15.06 -24.56 -1.65
C ALA A 492 -14.90 -26.06 -1.31
N THR A 493 -13.77 -26.42 -0.67
CA THR A 493 -13.49 -27.77 -0.18
C THR A 493 -13.36 -27.76 1.34
N TYR A 494 -13.93 -28.77 1.98
CA TYR A 494 -13.72 -29.02 3.41
C TYR A 494 -12.35 -29.63 3.66
N TRP A 495 -11.56 -28.96 4.49
CA TRP A 495 -10.20 -29.39 4.83
C TRP A 495 -10.17 -29.91 6.27
N ILE A 496 -10.28 -31.23 6.45
CA ILE A 496 -10.45 -31.87 7.76
C ILE A 496 -9.10 -32.23 8.40
N PRO A 497 -8.69 -31.61 9.52
CA PRO A 497 -7.44 -31.96 10.20
C PRO A 497 -7.45 -33.41 10.66
N SER A 498 -6.31 -34.07 10.51
CA SER A 498 -6.04 -35.37 11.11
C SER A 498 -4.85 -35.27 12.07
N LYS A 499 -4.55 -36.37 12.79
CA LYS A 499 -3.37 -36.43 13.66
C LYS A 499 -2.08 -36.33 12.85
N GLU A 500 -2.08 -36.89 11.64
CA GLU A 500 -0.96 -36.95 10.71
C GLU A 500 -0.83 -35.66 9.89
N ASN A 501 -1.94 -34.95 9.67
CA ASN A 501 -1.98 -33.68 8.95
C ASN A 501 -2.88 -32.67 9.66
N PRO A 502 -2.36 -31.94 10.67
CA PRO A 502 -3.14 -30.98 11.43
C PRO A 502 -3.49 -29.71 10.64
N LEU A 503 -2.81 -29.45 9.52
CA LEU A 503 -3.05 -28.30 8.63
C LEU A 503 -3.28 -28.80 7.21
N PRO A 504 -4.44 -29.41 6.91
CA PRO A 504 -4.69 -30.06 5.63
C PRO A 504 -4.94 -29.07 4.48
N SER A 505 -5.38 -27.85 4.77
CA SER A 505 -5.67 -26.87 3.72
C SER A 505 -4.39 -26.33 3.10
N PRO A 506 -4.20 -26.41 1.77
CA PRO A 506 -3.06 -25.79 1.12
C PRO A 506 -3.05 -24.26 1.27
N THR A 507 -4.22 -23.63 1.49
CA THR A 507 -4.27 -22.19 1.77
C THR A 507 -3.67 -21.89 3.15
N ASP A 508 -3.97 -22.69 4.17
CA ASP A 508 -3.38 -22.55 5.50
C ASP A 508 -1.89 -22.88 5.49
N GLN A 509 -1.49 -23.97 4.81
CA GLN A 509 -0.08 -24.32 4.62
C GLN A 509 0.67 -23.19 3.92
N PHE A 510 0.10 -22.59 2.87
CA PHE A 510 0.69 -21.42 2.22
C PHE A 510 0.89 -20.26 3.19
N CYS A 511 -0.07 -19.96 4.08
CA CYS A 511 0.10 -18.94 5.11
C CYS A 511 1.27 -19.24 6.05
N VAL A 512 1.40 -20.51 6.49
CA VAL A 512 2.52 -20.96 7.34
C VAL A 512 3.85 -20.75 6.62
N LEU A 513 3.99 -21.32 5.42
CA LEU A 513 5.22 -21.25 4.64
C LEU A 513 5.56 -19.78 4.29
N ASN A 514 4.56 -18.96 3.97
CA ASN A 514 4.77 -17.57 3.60
C ASN A 514 5.23 -16.70 4.78
N SER A 515 4.97 -17.13 6.00
CA SER A 515 5.54 -16.50 7.20
C SER A 515 6.95 -16.98 7.52
N LEU A 516 7.45 -18.05 6.91
CA LEU A 516 8.75 -18.65 7.24
C LEU A 516 9.93 -17.75 6.83
N GLN A 517 10.82 -17.47 7.77
CA GLN A 517 12.01 -16.64 7.64
C GLN A 517 13.26 -17.47 7.31
N ALA A 518 14.43 -16.84 7.15
CA ALA A 518 15.65 -17.51 6.66
C ALA A 518 16.29 -18.40 7.71
N ASP A 519 16.13 -17.99 8.96
CA ASP A 519 16.57 -18.66 10.18
C ASP A 519 15.62 -19.78 10.64
N GLY A 520 14.52 -20.02 9.91
CA GLY A 520 13.47 -20.96 10.30
C GLY A 520 12.44 -20.40 11.29
N GLY A 521 12.60 -19.15 11.72
CA GLY A 521 11.57 -18.45 12.48
C GLY A 521 10.36 -18.09 11.62
N HIS A 522 9.29 -17.62 12.24
CA HIS A 522 8.12 -17.10 11.54
C HIS A 522 7.99 -15.59 11.68
N ALA A 523 7.39 -14.96 10.69
CA ALA A 523 7.06 -13.54 10.70
C ALA A 523 6.13 -13.20 11.88
N GLN A 524 6.29 -11.99 12.42
CA GLN A 524 5.47 -11.53 13.53
C GLN A 524 4.03 -11.26 13.06
N PRO A 525 3.03 -11.29 13.97
CA PRO A 525 1.63 -11.03 13.66
C PRO A 525 1.40 -9.79 12.77
N LYS A 526 2.04 -8.66 13.09
CA LYS A 526 1.93 -7.41 12.34
C LYS A 526 2.31 -7.54 10.87
N ASP A 527 3.25 -8.43 10.55
CA ASP A 527 3.81 -8.60 9.21
C ASP A 527 2.98 -9.56 8.34
N VAL A 528 2.11 -10.38 8.95
CA VAL A 528 1.26 -11.35 8.24
C VAL A 528 -0.19 -10.89 8.03
N THR A 529 -0.68 -9.92 8.81
CA THR A 529 -2.07 -9.39 8.67
C THR A 529 -2.39 -8.94 7.25
N GLY A 530 -1.45 -8.28 6.57
CA GLY A 530 -1.61 -7.83 5.20
C GLY A 530 -1.76 -8.96 4.18
N ILE A 531 -1.20 -10.15 4.44
CA ILE A 531 -1.36 -11.33 3.58
C ILE A 531 -2.78 -11.90 3.74
N PHE A 532 -3.30 -11.98 4.96
CA PHE A 532 -4.66 -12.47 5.21
C PHE A 532 -5.72 -11.57 4.55
N ALA A 533 -5.56 -10.25 4.64
CA ALA A 533 -6.46 -9.31 3.97
C ALA A 533 -6.47 -9.50 2.43
N LYS A 534 -5.29 -9.75 1.84
CA LYS A 534 -5.15 -10.03 0.40
C LYS A 534 -5.87 -11.32 0.00
N LEU A 535 -5.68 -12.39 0.78
CA LEU A 535 -6.34 -13.68 0.53
C LEU A 535 -7.86 -13.56 0.66
N LYS A 536 -8.38 -12.94 1.72
CA LYS A 536 -9.82 -12.72 1.92
C LYS A 536 -10.46 -11.99 0.75
N TYR A 537 -9.84 -10.92 0.29
CA TYR A 537 -10.35 -10.17 -0.85
C TYR A 537 -10.33 -10.99 -2.15
N SER A 538 -9.25 -11.74 -2.38
CA SER A 538 -9.09 -12.61 -3.56
C SER A 538 -10.10 -13.76 -3.56
N MET A 539 -10.41 -14.32 -2.38
CA MET A 539 -11.50 -15.29 -2.18
C MET A 539 -12.86 -14.67 -2.55
N ARG A 540 -13.18 -13.48 -2.01
CA ARG A 540 -14.44 -12.78 -2.32
C ARG A 540 -14.61 -12.49 -3.80
N LEU A 541 -13.55 -12.05 -4.49
CA LEU A 541 -13.59 -11.85 -5.95
C LEU A 541 -13.80 -13.15 -6.72
N THR A 542 -13.26 -14.26 -6.23
CA THR A 542 -13.46 -15.57 -6.86
C THR A 542 -14.89 -16.07 -6.70
N PHE A 543 -15.47 -15.90 -5.51
CA PHE A 543 -16.89 -16.19 -5.30
C PHE A 543 -17.80 -15.23 -6.06
N LEU A 544 -17.41 -13.96 -6.24
CA LEU A 544 -18.13 -13.03 -7.12
C LEU A 544 -18.18 -13.52 -8.57
N CYS A 545 -17.04 -13.99 -9.11
CA CYS A 545 -17.02 -14.60 -10.44
C CYS A 545 -17.95 -15.83 -10.52
N GLU A 546 -17.93 -16.70 -9.51
CA GLU A 546 -18.76 -17.90 -9.49
C GLU A 546 -20.26 -17.55 -9.38
N ILE A 547 -20.63 -16.56 -8.57
CA ILE A 547 -22.01 -16.02 -8.51
C ILE A 547 -22.47 -15.59 -9.90
N LYS A 548 -21.64 -14.82 -10.61
CA LYS A 548 -21.93 -14.36 -11.97
C LYS A 548 -21.98 -15.48 -12.99
N ARG A 549 -21.14 -16.50 -12.83
CA ARG A 549 -21.14 -17.69 -13.69
C ARG A 549 -22.44 -18.49 -13.51
N GLN A 550 -22.90 -18.67 -12.27
CA GLN A 550 -24.16 -19.36 -11.98
C GLN A 550 -25.36 -18.60 -12.52
N SER A 551 -25.42 -17.28 -12.34
CA SER A 551 -26.53 -16.46 -12.86
C SER A 551 -26.53 -16.34 -14.39
N ALA A 552 -25.35 -16.33 -15.02
CA ALA A 552 -25.26 -16.37 -16.48
C ALA A 552 -25.62 -17.75 -17.07
N ALA A 553 -25.30 -18.84 -16.37
CA ALA A 553 -25.58 -20.20 -16.85
C ALA A 553 -27.06 -20.58 -16.74
N ASN A 554 -27.79 -19.98 -15.79
CA ASN A 554 -29.22 -20.23 -15.61
C ASN A 554 -29.97 -18.89 -15.40
N PRO A 555 -30.77 -18.44 -16.39
CA PRO A 555 -31.55 -17.20 -16.30
C PRO A 555 -32.52 -17.14 -15.10
N ASP A 556 -32.92 -18.29 -14.54
CA ASP A 556 -33.79 -18.35 -13.36
C ASP A 556 -33.02 -18.09 -12.05
N ILE A 557 -31.69 -18.17 -12.07
CA ILE A 557 -30.83 -17.93 -10.91
C ILE A 557 -30.35 -16.48 -10.95
N ARG A 558 -30.94 -15.65 -10.10
CA ARG A 558 -30.43 -14.30 -9.85
C ARG A 558 -29.17 -14.35 -8.97
N ASP A 559 -28.39 -13.27 -8.99
CA ASP A 559 -27.16 -13.15 -8.19
C ASP A 559 -27.38 -13.40 -6.69
N ASP A 560 -28.54 -13.01 -6.13
CA ASP A 560 -28.85 -13.22 -4.71
C ASP A 560 -29.02 -14.71 -4.37
N LEU A 561 -29.62 -15.49 -5.28
CA LEU A 561 -29.79 -16.94 -5.11
C LEU A 561 -28.46 -17.69 -5.28
N ALA A 562 -27.65 -17.31 -6.26
CA ALA A 562 -26.29 -17.84 -6.41
C ALA A 562 -25.39 -17.45 -5.22
N CYS A 563 -25.56 -16.24 -4.67
CA CYS A 563 -24.86 -15.82 -3.46
C CYS A 563 -25.24 -16.69 -2.26
N ASN A 564 -26.52 -17.06 -2.10
CA ASN A 564 -26.98 -17.94 -1.01
C ASN A 564 -26.30 -19.31 -1.04
N SER A 565 -26.12 -19.90 -2.23
CA SER A 565 -25.53 -21.24 -2.35
C SER A 565 -24.05 -21.28 -1.97
N LEU A 566 -23.36 -20.13 -2.05
CA LEU A 566 -21.93 -20.00 -1.81
C LEU A 566 -21.59 -19.35 -0.47
N GLU A 567 -22.57 -18.76 0.23
CA GLU A 567 -22.36 -17.93 1.42
C GLU A 567 -21.54 -18.63 2.50
N MET A 568 -21.72 -19.93 2.66
CA MET A 568 -20.97 -20.71 3.65
C MET A 568 -19.45 -20.72 3.42
N TRP A 569 -18.98 -20.46 2.20
CA TRP A 569 -17.56 -20.51 1.84
C TRP A 569 -16.83 -19.18 1.98
N PHE A 570 -17.55 -18.07 2.17
CA PHE A 570 -16.99 -16.74 2.36
C PHE A 570 -17.50 -16.02 3.61
N THR A 571 -18.11 -16.75 4.55
CA THR A 571 -18.53 -16.25 5.85
C THR A 571 -17.68 -16.87 6.97
N GLU A 572 -17.55 -16.15 8.08
CA GLU A 572 -16.95 -16.65 9.31
C GLU A 572 -17.92 -17.61 10.03
N LYS A 573 -17.38 -18.38 10.98
CA LYS A 573 -18.13 -19.34 11.81
C LYS A 573 -18.71 -20.51 11.03
N THR A 574 -18.29 -20.68 9.78
CA THR A 574 -18.50 -21.88 8.98
C THR A 574 -17.19 -22.63 8.83
N TYR A 575 -17.29 -23.93 8.53
CA TYR A 575 -16.10 -24.75 8.32
C TYR A 575 -15.54 -24.52 6.91
N SER A 576 -14.69 -23.51 6.75
CA SER A 576 -14.14 -23.10 5.45
C SER A 576 -12.72 -22.54 5.58
N ALA A 577 -11.97 -22.56 4.47
CA ALA A 577 -10.66 -21.89 4.41
C ALA A 577 -10.77 -20.39 4.69
N PHE A 578 -11.87 -19.76 4.26
CA PHE A 578 -12.13 -18.34 4.55
C PHE A 578 -12.21 -18.08 6.06
N HIS A 579 -12.93 -18.92 6.81
CA HIS A 579 -13.01 -18.80 8.26
C HIS A 579 -11.64 -18.93 8.95
N HIS A 580 -10.78 -19.85 8.51
CA HIS A 580 -9.42 -19.98 9.05
C HIS A 580 -8.58 -18.71 8.81
N ILE A 581 -8.60 -18.17 7.59
CA ILE A 581 -7.90 -16.92 7.28
C ILE A 581 -8.41 -15.75 8.14
N CYS A 582 -9.73 -15.62 8.31
CA CYS A 582 -10.31 -14.63 9.22
C CYS A 582 -9.83 -14.83 10.66
N THR A 583 -9.82 -16.07 11.14
CA THR A 583 -9.39 -16.41 12.50
C THR A 583 -7.92 -16.03 12.70
N TYR A 584 -7.03 -16.37 11.77
CA TYR A 584 -5.63 -15.95 11.81
C TYR A 584 -5.48 -14.42 11.79
N GLN A 585 -6.28 -13.72 10.99
CA GLN A 585 -6.27 -12.26 10.95
C GLN A 585 -6.70 -11.65 12.29
N HIS A 586 -7.77 -12.15 12.90
CA HIS A 586 -8.27 -11.68 14.20
C HIS A 586 -7.25 -11.92 15.30
N MET A 587 -6.67 -13.13 15.36
CA MET A 587 -5.62 -13.47 16.30
C MET A 587 -4.38 -12.58 16.13
N ALA A 588 -3.91 -12.42 14.90
CA ALA A 588 -2.75 -11.59 14.62
C ALA A 588 -3.01 -10.12 14.99
N THR A 589 -4.21 -9.61 14.71
CA THR A 589 -4.62 -8.25 15.07
C THR A 589 -4.73 -8.08 16.58
N ALA A 590 -5.32 -9.04 17.29
CA ALA A 590 -5.44 -9.01 18.75
C ALA A 590 -4.06 -8.98 19.41
N ILE A 591 -3.14 -9.86 18.98
CA ILE A 591 -1.76 -9.88 19.49
C ILE A 591 -1.04 -8.57 19.13
N THR A 592 -1.17 -8.08 17.90
CA THR A 592 -0.52 -6.82 17.50
C THR A 592 -1.03 -5.63 18.32
N LYS A 593 -2.32 -5.60 18.67
CA LYS A 593 -2.92 -4.56 19.51
C LYS A 593 -2.57 -4.68 20.99
N SER A 594 -2.39 -5.90 21.51
CA SER A 594 -2.02 -6.15 22.91
C SER A 594 -0.52 -6.07 23.17
N THR A 595 0.31 -6.32 22.16
CA THR A 595 1.74 -6.13 22.25
C THR A 595 2.00 -4.63 22.21
N MET A 596 2.45 -4.04 23.32
CA MET A 596 2.82 -2.63 23.34
C MET A 596 3.82 -2.36 22.21
N SER A 597 3.39 -1.61 21.19
CA SER A 597 4.36 -1.06 20.24
C SER A 597 5.33 -0.22 21.05
N VAL A 598 6.64 -0.32 20.78
CA VAL A 598 7.63 0.60 21.36
C VAL A 598 7.05 2.02 21.25
N PRO A 599 6.88 2.73 22.37
CA PRO A 599 6.26 4.05 22.34
C PRO A 599 6.96 4.88 21.27
N ARG A 600 6.21 5.35 20.27
CA ARG A 600 6.73 6.34 19.31
C ARG A 600 6.79 7.69 20.00
N ILE A 601 7.67 7.78 20.98
CA ILE A 601 7.99 8.99 21.72
C ILE A 601 9.20 9.61 21.05
N PHE A 602 9.00 10.74 20.41
CA PHE A 602 10.09 11.54 19.82
C PHE A 602 10.16 12.87 20.55
N TRP A 603 11.18 13.07 21.37
CA TRP A 603 11.45 14.39 21.96
C TRP A 603 11.78 15.39 20.84
N THR A 604 10.90 16.38 20.64
CA THR A 604 11.07 17.46 19.67
C THR A 604 11.96 18.56 20.21
N ASP A 605 11.95 18.75 21.52
CA ASP A 605 12.90 19.60 22.23
C ASP A 605 13.95 18.72 22.89
N ARG A 606 15.16 18.70 22.34
CA ARG A 606 16.30 17.96 22.88
C ARG A 606 17.18 18.80 23.80
N HIS A 607 16.84 20.07 24.01
CA HIS A 607 17.56 20.94 24.94
C HIS A 607 16.95 20.89 26.33
N ASN A 608 15.65 21.14 26.43
CA ASN A 608 14.97 21.20 27.73
C ASN A 608 14.06 20.01 27.97
N TRP A 609 13.88 19.13 26.96
CA TRP A 609 12.97 17.98 27.05
C TRP A 609 11.55 18.40 27.45
N MET A 610 11.13 19.59 26.99
CA MET A 610 9.82 20.16 27.33
C MET A 610 8.73 19.79 26.31
N THR A 611 9.10 19.27 25.15
CA THR A 611 8.13 18.89 24.10
C THR A 611 8.51 17.55 23.48
N MET A 612 7.51 16.69 23.31
CA MET A 612 7.62 15.40 22.62
C MET A 612 6.46 15.19 21.65
N LEU A 613 6.69 14.39 20.61
CA LEU A 613 5.65 13.80 19.80
C LEU A 613 5.34 12.42 20.37
N TYR A 614 4.10 12.22 20.78
CA TYR A 614 3.56 10.92 21.16
C TYR A 614 2.55 10.50 20.10
N GLN A 615 2.84 9.42 19.37
CA GLN A 615 2.00 8.95 18.25
C GLN A 615 1.75 10.00 17.14
N GLY A 616 2.61 11.03 17.05
CA GLY A 616 2.48 12.13 16.09
C GLY A 616 1.84 13.40 16.68
N ASP A 617 1.27 13.32 17.88
CA ASP A 617 0.72 14.48 18.58
C ASP A 617 1.77 15.15 19.44
N ARG A 618 1.87 16.49 19.34
CA ARG A 618 2.80 17.27 20.16
C ARG A 618 2.24 17.40 21.58
N ILE A 619 2.95 16.79 22.52
CA ILE A 619 2.75 16.90 23.95
C ILE A 619 3.82 17.81 24.53
N GLU A 620 3.39 18.78 25.34
CA GLU A 620 4.29 19.66 26.09
C GLU A 620 4.28 19.24 27.55
N LEU A 621 5.44 19.19 28.19
CA LEU A 621 5.58 18.73 29.57
C LEU A 621 4.70 19.56 30.53
N VAL A 622 4.58 20.87 30.28
CA VAL A 622 3.70 21.78 31.02
C VAL A 622 2.24 21.35 30.93
N LYS A 623 1.77 20.91 29.75
CA LYS A 623 0.40 20.40 29.59
C LYS A 623 0.22 19.07 30.32
N LEU A 624 1.25 18.21 30.32
CA LEU A 624 1.22 16.96 31.07
C LEU A 624 1.14 17.22 32.59
N GLN A 625 1.92 18.18 33.10
CA GLN A 625 1.86 18.65 34.48
C GLN A 625 0.48 19.21 34.84
N GLN A 626 -0.15 19.98 33.95
CA GLN A 626 -1.50 20.49 34.15
C GLN A 626 -2.54 19.35 34.27
N VAL A 627 -2.39 18.26 33.54
CA VAL A 627 -3.26 17.08 33.68
C VAL A 627 -3.14 16.47 35.08
N PHE A 628 -1.93 16.34 35.61
CA PHE A 628 -1.72 15.84 36.98
C PHE A 628 -2.32 16.76 38.03
N VAL A 629 -2.13 18.09 37.89
CA VAL A 629 -2.75 19.08 38.79
C VAL A 629 -4.28 19.00 38.74
N ALA A 630 -4.86 18.86 37.54
CA ALA A 630 -6.31 18.72 37.39
C ALA A 630 -6.83 17.41 38.01
N MET A 631 -6.13 16.29 37.81
CA MET A 631 -6.48 15.01 38.43
C MET A 631 -6.38 15.06 39.96
N GLU A 632 -5.35 15.70 40.50
CA GLU A 632 -5.19 15.91 41.94
C GLU A 632 -6.34 16.74 42.50
N GLN A 633 -6.71 17.84 41.84
CA GLN A 633 -7.83 18.69 42.25
C GLN A 633 -9.17 17.94 42.19
N GLU A 634 -9.37 17.08 41.19
CA GLU A 634 -10.57 16.26 41.05
C GLU A 634 -10.63 15.16 42.13
N MET A 635 -9.50 14.54 42.47
CA MET A 635 -9.41 13.62 43.61
C MET A 635 -9.70 14.31 44.95
N LEU A 636 -9.16 15.51 45.16
CA LEU A 636 -9.44 16.31 46.35
C LEU A 636 -10.93 16.67 46.43
N ASP A 637 -11.54 17.15 45.36
CA ASP A 637 -12.98 17.43 45.31
C ASP A 637 -13.82 16.17 45.58
N LEU A 638 -13.45 15.04 44.97
CA LEU A 638 -14.12 13.76 45.21
C LEU A 638 -14.04 13.36 46.69
N TRP A 639 -12.87 13.51 47.31
CA TRP A 639 -12.65 13.13 48.70
C TRP A 639 -13.30 14.10 49.69
N GLU A 640 -13.02 15.40 49.56
CA GLU A 640 -13.46 16.46 50.47
C GLU A 640 -14.94 16.80 50.34
N ASN A 641 -15.52 16.75 49.13
CA ASN A 641 -16.87 17.25 48.90
C ASN A 641 -17.88 16.15 48.57
N LYS A 642 -17.45 15.03 47.98
CA LYS A 642 -18.37 13.97 47.52
C LYS A 642 -18.39 12.74 48.42
N LEU A 643 -17.24 12.35 48.97
CA LEU A 643 -17.12 11.16 49.82
C LEU A 643 -17.26 11.51 51.32
N THR A 644 -16.57 12.52 51.82
CA THR A 644 -16.60 12.86 53.26
C THR A 644 -17.88 13.58 53.71
N TRP A 645 -18.61 14.26 52.81
CA TRP A 645 -19.91 14.88 53.14
C TRP A 645 -21.09 13.91 53.16
N ASN A 646 -20.98 12.74 52.51
CA ASN A 646 -22.02 11.70 52.59
C ASN A 646 -21.86 10.76 53.80
N SER A 647 -20.74 10.82 54.51
CA SER A 647 -20.62 10.22 55.84
C SER A 647 -21.15 11.22 56.88
N GLY A 648 -22.47 11.33 56.96
CA GLY A 648 -23.18 12.02 58.05
C GLY A 648 -22.93 11.34 59.40
N VAL A 649 -21.73 11.48 59.93
CA VAL A 649 -21.40 11.21 61.33
C VAL A 649 -21.05 12.55 61.97
N ARG A 650 -22.10 13.25 62.40
CA ARG A 650 -22.05 14.18 63.51
C ARG A 650 -23.09 13.75 64.54
#